data_AF-A0AA88GCI1-F1
#
_entry.id   AF-A0AA88GCI1-F1
#
_cell.length_a   1.000
_cell.length_b   1.000
_cell.length_c   1.000
_cell.angle_alpha   90.00
_cell.angle_beta   90.00
_cell.angle_gamma   90.00
#
_symmetry.space_group_name_H-M   'P 1'
#
loop_
_entity.id
_entity.type
_entity.pdbx_description
1 polymer ?
#
loop_
_entity_poly.entity_id
_entity_poly.type
_entity_poly.pdbx_seq_one_letter_code
_entity_poly.pdbx_strand_id
1 'polypeptide(L)'
;MEIAPHALLVDDTIYHTLQFLDSEFIVRVCTLVSKQWFSKSLQIALKFDFSEPIPLKIPLPILPSLEEFVFLDRVRSKMNIQKLAQWVSCTTTYNLTELNLSRHFLNDDGAKLIACSELMNNLKTLNLSRNNLSSAGAQYIATSRHMANLRVLILKRNSVCNEGYFSIAKSKYMKNLTWLDLFKNEHVDNEAVKAIANSEYMSNLTYLRLEASDNLEDEVSIVKSHVMRNLTSLKMFCSDSGETAALFSCPEFQCTNLKVFATNIDQRGAKAIATSKRSENLTTLHVNVFDDSLDACVKLIVSSQYMQNLQRLIVMNFSRTTWIDSAELMTSNTNMKNLTSLELTEVGMNDQEASIFGKSELLKNLRELILKSNDIQADGIQHIVNNPYISQLRVLDLFDNSINDEGARQISNSKYLQNLTTLNIGVNDITHEGAHNVASSEYLKNLTSLSMSDDIKDQAVKSIADSEFMANLTSLSLSFCLITDEGAKILASSPFMSNLTSLELTDNLIGYAGASSLATSMYLTNLKVIDLNGDNITMDGILQELLFAGIPPLVIQKENEQLSTKQQQVVDKCLDEMILLLKQHPHTKQAETLNFCLRGIIDQFGLLVIRSRMEEIIDMLFKVVRENVDPTKEETTTHANSTLQQEIESNRCIYAYLDNIDSMVCVLRKQFTPYLDLIWQDILKYLQIPNNQPEEEITSALCFICSSIEAVEELPTAYCSQLIPILMQYMTHTTVGAQRNAVYGIGILAFYNPQEVKPHITKIMNILSIVLDTFGLDANVLDNACATFSRLVIAEIVDFQLILDLFPRFVKALPLRSDLKEFDICYSGLSKMMDMFVLEHWNSASLIFSKLVQGLTLPAVNEDSKKLIVKNIQHFKEKHPVSFEKMIFDSNGCLLEEMKILMEFMKQ
;
A
#
# COMPACT_ATOMS: atom_id res chain seq x y z
N MET A 1 -45.41 -16.32 1.41
CA MET A 1 -45.85 -17.40 0.51
C MET A 1 -44.80 -18.49 0.52
N GLU A 2 -45.24 -19.74 0.55
CA GLU A 2 -44.46 -20.97 0.76
C GLU A 2 -43.37 -21.15 -0.30
N ILE A 3 -42.16 -21.54 0.15
CA ILE A 3 -40.99 -21.81 -0.70
C ILE A 3 -40.90 -23.33 -0.88
N ALA A 4 -41.07 -23.82 -2.11
CA ALA A 4 -40.87 -25.21 -2.49
C ALA A 4 -39.39 -25.47 -2.89
N PRO A 5 -38.92 -26.72 -2.81
CA PRO A 5 -37.55 -27.05 -2.43
C PRO A 5 -36.71 -27.48 -3.63
N HIS A 6 -35.75 -26.67 -4.05
CA HIS A 6 -34.59 -27.17 -4.78
C HIS A 6 -33.34 -26.40 -4.35
N ALA A 7 -32.81 -26.79 -3.19
CA ALA A 7 -31.41 -26.51 -2.88
C ALA A 7 -30.55 -27.25 -3.93
N LEU A 8 -29.84 -26.51 -4.76
CA LEU A 8 -28.88 -27.05 -5.73
C LEU A 8 -27.69 -27.74 -5.05
N LEU A 9 -27.45 -27.46 -3.75
CA LEU A 9 -26.38 -28.05 -2.94
C LEU A 9 -26.88 -28.57 -1.61
N VAL A 10 -26.33 -29.72 -1.18
CA VAL A 10 -26.55 -30.28 0.15
C VAL A 10 -25.89 -29.36 1.18
N ASP A 11 -26.53 -29.19 2.33
CA ASP A 11 -26.07 -28.40 3.47
C ASP A 11 -24.59 -28.60 3.83
N ASP A 12 -24.10 -29.84 3.80
CA ASP A 12 -22.71 -30.18 4.08
C ASP A 12 -21.75 -29.64 3.00
N THR A 13 -22.21 -29.61 1.75
CA THR A 13 -21.44 -29.04 0.64
C THR A 13 -21.28 -27.54 0.83
N ILE A 14 -22.35 -26.82 1.18
CA ILE A 14 -22.30 -25.38 1.46
C ILE A 14 -21.38 -25.11 2.65
N TYR A 15 -21.54 -25.85 3.75
CA TYR A 15 -20.70 -25.69 4.94
C TYR A 15 -19.21 -25.87 4.62
N HIS A 16 -18.84 -26.98 3.98
CA HIS A 16 -17.44 -27.23 3.61
C HIS A 16 -16.93 -26.23 2.58
N THR A 17 -17.77 -25.79 1.64
CA THR A 17 -17.43 -24.74 0.68
C THR A 17 -17.07 -23.44 1.39
N LEU A 18 -17.89 -22.99 2.34
CA LEU A 18 -17.65 -21.75 3.05
C LEU A 18 -16.34 -21.77 3.87
N GLN A 19 -15.86 -22.93 4.30
CA GLN A 19 -14.58 -23.06 4.99
C GLN A 19 -13.36 -22.70 4.11
N PHE A 20 -13.51 -22.68 2.79
CA PHE A 20 -12.45 -22.33 1.84
C PHE A 20 -12.56 -20.89 1.32
N LEU A 21 -13.57 -20.15 1.76
CA LEU A 21 -13.77 -18.75 1.38
C LEU A 21 -13.23 -17.86 2.50
N ASP A 22 -12.71 -16.71 2.11
CA ASP A 22 -12.35 -15.67 3.06
C ASP A 22 -13.61 -15.12 3.76
N SER A 23 -13.40 -14.49 4.90
CA SER A 23 -14.50 -14.08 5.77
C SER A 23 -15.26 -12.86 5.25
N GLU A 24 -14.63 -12.02 4.44
CA GLU A 24 -15.29 -10.86 3.85
C GLU A 24 -16.28 -11.29 2.78
N PHE A 25 -15.90 -12.22 1.91
CA PHE A 25 -16.77 -12.79 0.88
C PHE A 25 -17.98 -13.49 1.47
N ILE A 26 -17.75 -14.28 2.53
CA ILE A 26 -18.82 -14.97 3.22
C ILE A 26 -19.87 -13.96 3.70
N VAL A 27 -19.42 -12.86 4.30
CA VAL A 27 -20.32 -11.85 4.87
C VAL A 27 -20.94 -10.94 3.82
N ARG A 28 -20.18 -10.46 2.81
CA ARG A 28 -20.69 -9.52 1.80
C ARG A 28 -21.55 -10.19 0.73
N VAL A 29 -21.29 -11.46 0.43
CA VAL A 29 -21.91 -12.17 -0.69
C VAL A 29 -22.68 -13.40 -0.21
N CYS A 30 -22.03 -14.36 0.46
CA CYS A 30 -22.67 -15.65 0.77
C CYS A 30 -23.89 -15.50 1.71
N THR A 31 -23.86 -14.57 2.66
CA THR A 31 -25.02 -14.30 3.54
C THR A 31 -26.25 -13.77 2.81
N LEU A 32 -26.06 -13.19 1.61
CA LEU A 32 -27.11 -12.55 0.82
C LEU A 32 -27.65 -13.45 -0.30
N VAL A 33 -27.00 -14.58 -0.58
CA VAL A 33 -27.39 -15.53 -1.65
C VAL A 33 -28.78 -16.12 -1.38
N SER A 34 -28.97 -16.77 -0.23
CA SER A 34 -30.27 -17.31 0.18
C SER A 34 -30.34 -17.61 1.68
N LYS A 35 -31.53 -17.93 2.19
CA LYS A 35 -31.72 -18.31 3.60
C LYS A 35 -30.87 -19.52 4.01
N GLN A 36 -30.63 -20.44 3.08
CA GLN A 36 -29.83 -21.64 3.33
C GLN A 36 -28.36 -21.29 3.54
N TRP A 37 -27.77 -20.51 2.62
CA TRP A 37 -26.40 -20.03 2.73
C TRP A 37 -26.17 -19.16 3.96
N PHE A 38 -27.11 -18.26 4.26
CA PHE A 38 -27.10 -17.48 5.50
C PHE A 38 -27.04 -18.37 6.76
N SER A 39 -27.88 -19.41 6.83
CA SER A 39 -27.89 -20.30 7.98
C SER A 39 -26.59 -21.11 8.14
N LYS A 40 -25.89 -21.42 7.04
CA LYS A 40 -24.62 -22.15 7.08
C LYS A 40 -23.42 -21.25 7.33
N SER A 41 -23.43 -20.01 6.85
CA SER A 41 -22.38 -19.04 7.16
C SER A 41 -22.27 -18.78 8.66
N LEU A 42 -23.39 -18.83 9.41
CA LEU A 42 -23.39 -18.69 10.88
C LEU A 42 -22.56 -19.75 11.62
N GLN A 43 -22.24 -20.87 10.97
CA GLN A 43 -21.48 -21.99 11.55
C GLN A 43 -19.98 -21.93 11.22
N ILE A 44 -19.55 -20.93 10.44
CA ILE A 44 -18.17 -20.77 9.99
C ILE A 44 -17.44 -19.81 10.92
N ALA A 45 -16.24 -20.22 11.34
CA ALA A 45 -15.32 -19.36 12.06
C ALA A 45 -14.77 -18.29 11.13
N LEU A 46 -15.00 -17.02 11.47
CA LEU A 46 -14.54 -15.90 10.65
C LEU A 46 -13.25 -15.28 11.18
N LYS A 47 -12.41 -14.88 10.23
CA LYS A 47 -11.15 -14.18 10.39
C LYS A 47 -11.18 -12.90 9.54
N PHE A 48 -11.14 -11.74 10.18
CA PHE A 48 -11.13 -10.48 9.45
C PHE A 48 -9.82 -9.74 9.60
N ASP A 49 -9.29 -9.22 8.49
CA ASP A 49 -8.27 -8.18 8.44
C ASP A 49 -8.86 -6.92 7.82
N PHE A 50 -9.14 -5.91 8.65
CA PHE A 50 -9.73 -4.64 8.19
C PHE A 50 -8.62 -3.65 7.80
N SER A 51 -7.92 -3.92 6.70
CA SER A 51 -6.94 -2.98 6.12
C SER A 51 -7.56 -1.88 5.26
N GLU A 52 -8.83 -2.04 4.85
CA GLU A 52 -9.59 -1.10 4.03
C GLU A 52 -10.89 -0.67 4.75
N PRO A 53 -11.47 0.52 4.45
CA PRO A 53 -12.62 1.02 5.16
C PRO A 53 -13.88 0.31 4.65
N ILE A 54 -14.35 -0.71 5.37
CA ILE A 54 -15.61 -1.38 5.03
C ILE A 54 -16.78 -0.53 5.53
N PRO A 55 -17.75 -0.15 4.67
CA PRO A 55 -19.03 0.34 5.14
C PRO A 55 -19.86 -0.86 5.64
N LEU A 56 -19.58 -1.34 6.85
CA LEU A 56 -20.40 -2.35 7.50
C LEU A 56 -21.77 -1.73 7.84
N LYS A 57 -22.72 -1.84 6.91
CA LYS A 57 -24.17 -1.70 7.18
C LYS A 57 -24.78 -2.98 7.78
N ILE A 58 -23.98 -4.04 7.99
CA ILE A 58 -24.45 -5.30 8.60
C ILE A 58 -24.36 -5.17 10.13
N PRO A 59 -25.47 -5.34 10.86
CA PRO A 59 -25.44 -5.32 12.32
C PRO A 59 -24.53 -6.42 12.87
N LEU A 60 -23.55 -6.06 13.72
CA LEU A 60 -22.65 -6.97 14.43
C LEU A 60 -23.34 -8.21 15.08
N PRO A 61 -24.57 -8.13 15.61
CA PRO A 61 -25.28 -9.28 16.18
C PRO A 61 -25.65 -10.39 15.17
N ILE A 62 -25.54 -10.11 13.87
CA ILE A 62 -25.94 -10.99 12.77
C ILE A 62 -24.73 -11.74 12.18
N LEU A 63 -23.51 -11.42 12.64
CA LEU A 63 -22.28 -12.08 12.17
C LEU A 63 -22.14 -13.50 12.75
N PRO A 64 -21.58 -14.45 11.99
CA PRO A 64 -21.10 -15.73 12.50
C PRO A 64 -20.08 -15.57 13.64
N SER A 65 -19.78 -16.68 14.34
CA SER A 65 -18.79 -16.71 15.41
C SER A 65 -17.40 -16.24 14.93
N LEU A 66 -16.84 -15.21 15.57
CA LEU A 66 -15.51 -14.65 15.26
C LEU A 66 -14.42 -15.39 16.02
N GLU A 67 -13.34 -15.78 15.33
CA GLU A 67 -12.15 -16.41 15.95
C GLU A 67 -10.89 -15.53 15.88
N GLU A 68 -10.75 -14.71 14.84
CA GLU A 68 -9.61 -13.81 14.65
C GLU A 68 -10.08 -12.45 14.15
N PHE A 69 -9.54 -11.39 14.76
CA PHE A 69 -9.84 -10.02 14.39
C PHE A 69 -8.57 -9.20 14.36
N VAL A 70 -8.20 -8.77 13.17
CA VAL A 70 -7.06 -7.92 12.89
C VAL A 70 -7.57 -6.61 12.32
N PHE A 71 -7.17 -5.50 12.92
CA PHE A 71 -7.46 -4.16 12.42
C PHE A 71 -6.13 -3.48 12.14
N LEU A 72 -5.65 -3.61 10.90
CA LEU A 72 -4.42 -2.97 10.44
C LEU A 72 -4.75 -1.66 9.70
N ASP A 73 -4.41 -0.53 10.30
CA ASP A 73 -4.64 0.79 9.69
C ASP A 73 -3.84 0.97 8.38
N ARG A 74 -4.50 0.80 7.22
CA ARG A 74 -4.04 1.32 5.91
C ARG A 74 -4.99 2.36 5.31
N VAL A 75 -6.23 2.51 5.83
CA VAL A 75 -7.17 3.54 5.37
C VAL A 75 -7.89 4.24 6.53
N ARG A 76 -8.08 5.55 6.35
CA ARG A 76 -8.53 6.66 7.23
C ARG A 76 -9.70 6.44 8.23
N SER A 77 -10.11 5.22 8.61
CA SER A 77 -11.10 4.96 9.67
C SER A 77 -10.48 4.30 10.90
N LYS A 78 -10.24 5.08 11.97
CA LYS A 78 -9.72 4.56 13.25
C LYS A 78 -10.80 3.80 14.05
N MET A 79 -10.45 2.70 14.69
CA MET A 79 -11.28 2.09 15.74
C MET A 79 -11.37 3.07 16.92
N ASN A 80 -12.59 3.43 17.36
CA ASN A 80 -12.78 4.34 18.50
C ASN A 80 -13.39 3.59 19.71
N ILE A 81 -13.34 4.23 20.89
CA ILE A 81 -13.79 3.63 22.16
C ILE A 81 -15.27 3.20 22.11
N GLN A 82 -16.14 3.98 21.46
CA GLN A 82 -17.57 3.66 21.36
C GLN A 82 -17.83 2.41 20.52
N LYS A 83 -17.16 2.29 19.38
CA LYS A 83 -17.23 1.11 18.51
C LYS A 83 -16.63 -0.11 19.21
N LEU A 84 -15.50 0.06 19.88
CA LEU A 84 -14.88 -1.02 20.66
C LEU A 84 -15.81 -1.52 21.77
N ALA A 85 -16.48 -0.62 22.50
CA ALA A 85 -17.43 -0.99 23.56
C ALA A 85 -18.60 -1.83 23.03
N GLN A 86 -19.15 -1.47 21.88
CA GLN A 86 -20.19 -2.26 21.21
C GLN A 86 -19.66 -3.64 20.81
N TRP A 87 -18.44 -3.70 20.31
CA TRP A 87 -17.83 -4.92 19.81
C TRP A 87 -17.50 -5.92 20.91
N VAL A 88 -16.79 -5.50 21.98
CA VAL A 88 -16.44 -6.39 23.10
C VAL A 88 -17.65 -6.82 23.92
N SER A 89 -18.82 -6.20 23.71
CA SER A 89 -20.09 -6.59 24.33
C SER A 89 -20.93 -7.52 23.44
N CYS A 90 -20.45 -7.85 22.24
CA CYS A 90 -21.19 -8.63 21.26
C CYS A 90 -20.88 -10.13 21.39
N THR A 91 -21.90 -10.96 21.56
CA THR A 91 -21.76 -12.41 21.78
C THR A 91 -21.02 -13.14 20.65
N THR A 92 -21.00 -12.57 19.45
CA THR A 92 -20.24 -13.10 18.29
C THR A 92 -18.74 -13.14 18.53
N THR A 93 -18.22 -12.35 19.49
CA THR A 93 -16.80 -12.28 19.85
C THR A 93 -16.38 -13.33 20.88
N TYR A 94 -17.30 -14.17 21.37
CA TYR A 94 -17.01 -15.13 22.44
C TYR A 94 -15.89 -16.12 22.12
N ASN A 95 -15.76 -16.55 20.86
CA ASN A 95 -14.75 -17.51 20.41
C ASN A 95 -13.46 -16.84 19.93
N LEU A 96 -13.32 -15.52 20.10
CA LEU A 96 -12.16 -14.78 19.64
C LEU A 96 -10.88 -15.26 20.34
N THR A 97 -9.90 -15.65 19.54
CA THR A 97 -8.58 -16.12 19.99
C THR A 97 -7.47 -15.12 19.69
N GLU A 98 -7.62 -14.27 18.66
CA GLU A 98 -6.62 -13.27 18.31
C GLU A 98 -7.25 -11.91 18.08
N LEU A 99 -6.72 -10.87 18.74
CA LEU A 99 -7.16 -9.49 18.64
C LEU A 99 -5.96 -8.57 18.39
N ASN A 100 -5.88 -7.98 17.21
CA ASN A 100 -4.88 -6.98 16.87
C ASN A 100 -5.53 -5.64 16.61
N LEU A 101 -5.33 -4.69 17.52
CA LEU A 101 -5.82 -3.33 17.44
C LEU A 101 -4.66 -2.34 17.46
N SER A 102 -3.54 -2.64 16.80
CA SER A 102 -2.40 -1.70 16.78
C SER A 102 -2.74 -0.39 16.05
N ARG A 103 -2.28 0.76 16.58
CA ARG A 103 -2.36 2.12 15.97
C ARG A 103 -3.74 2.80 16.01
N HIS A 104 -4.59 2.51 16.99
CA HIS A 104 -5.97 3.06 17.06
C HIS A 104 -6.21 4.15 18.12
N PHE A 105 -5.18 4.61 18.84
CA PHE A 105 -5.33 5.64 19.89
C PHE A 105 -6.39 5.29 20.94
N LEU A 106 -6.54 4.00 21.26
CA LEU A 106 -7.59 3.49 22.14
C LEU A 106 -7.44 3.89 23.61
N ASN A 107 -6.24 4.35 24.01
CA ASN A 107 -5.87 4.72 25.37
C ASN A 107 -6.23 3.66 26.44
N ASP A 108 -6.21 4.05 27.71
CA ASP A 108 -6.48 3.13 28.83
C ASP A 108 -7.94 2.65 28.88
N ASP A 109 -8.89 3.45 28.38
CA ASP A 109 -10.30 3.09 28.34
C ASP A 109 -10.55 1.91 27.39
N GLY A 110 -9.86 1.89 26.25
CA GLY A 110 -9.94 0.74 25.34
C GLY A 110 -9.37 -0.54 25.94
N ALA A 111 -8.23 -0.43 26.64
CA ALA A 111 -7.65 -1.57 27.36
C ALA A 111 -8.59 -2.07 28.47
N LYS A 112 -9.24 -1.15 29.20
CA LYS A 112 -10.24 -1.46 30.23
C LYS A 112 -11.46 -2.19 29.66
N LEU A 113 -11.99 -1.73 28.54
CA LEU A 113 -13.15 -2.37 27.88
C LEU A 113 -12.86 -3.82 27.52
N ILE A 114 -11.69 -4.09 26.92
CA ILE A 114 -11.24 -5.45 26.58
C ILE A 114 -11.06 -6.27 27.86
N ALA A 115 -10.37 -5.71 28.87
CA ALA A 115 -10.13 -6.38 30.14
C ALA A 115 -11.41 -6.75 30.91
N CYS A 116 -12.45 -5.92 30.84
CA CYS A 116 -13.70 -6.13 31.57
C CYS A 116 -14.71 -7.03 30.85
N SER A 117 -14.48 -7.38 29.59
CA SER A 117 -15.41 -8.22 28.83
C SER A 117 -15.22 -9.70 29.14
N GLU A 118 -16.29 -10.35 29.61
CA GLU A 118 -16.33 -11.81 29.81
C GLU A 118 -16.32 -12.60 28.49
N LEU A 119 -16.62 -11.94 27.37
CA LEU A 119 -16.62 -12.56 26.05
C LEU A 119 -15.19 -12.72 25.51
N MET A 120 -14.19 -12.05 26.09
CA MET A 120 -12.78 -12.16 25.68
C MET A 120 -12.02 -13.32 26.36
N ASN A 121 -12.71 -14.22 27.07
CA ASN A 121 -12.08 -15.32 27.83
C ASN A 121 -11.21 -16.26 27.00
N ASN A 122 -11.49 -16.39 25.70
CA ASN A 122 -10.80 -17.32 24.81
C ASN A 122 -9.57 -16.70 24.12
N LEU A 123 -9.27 -15.42 24.42
CA LEU A 123 -8.20 -14.68 23.77
C LEU A 123 -6.82 -15.26 24.13
N LYS A 124 -6.05 -15.58 23.10
CA LYS A 124 -4.68 -16.11 23.15
C LYS A 124 -3.65 -15.07 22.69
N THR A 125 -4.00 -14.21 21.74
CA THR A 125 -3.13 -13.17 21.20
C THR A 125 -3.77 -11.80 21.32
N LEU A 126 -3.08 -10.85 21.95
CA LEU A 126 -3.53 -9.46 22.07
C LEU A 126 -2.40 -8.51 21.67
N ASN A 127 -2.65 -7.71 20.64
CA ASN A 127 -1.75 -6.66 20.20
C ASN A 127 -2.40 -5.28 20.32
N LEU A 128 -1.89 -4.46 21.24
CA LEU A 128 -2.30 -3.08 21.47
C LEU A 128 -1.15 -2.10 21.22
N SER A 129 -0.21 -2.44 20.32
CA SER A 129 0.94 -1.58 20.03
C SER A 129 0.51 -0.21 19.48
N ARG A 130 1.17 0.89 19.88
CA ARG A 130 0.86 2.26 19.39
C ARG A 130 -0.58 2.71 19.65
N ASN A 131 -1.13 2.47 20.85
CA ASN A 131 -2.48 2.91 21.22
C ASN A 131 -2.52 3.98 22.31
N ASN A 132 -1.36 4.53 22.69
CA ASN A 132 -1.28 5.55 23.74
C ASN A 132 -1.78 5.04 25.11
N LEU A 133 -1.52 3.76 25.42
CA LEU A 133 -1.80 3.18 26.74
C LEU A 133 -0.77 3.68 27.76
N SER A 134 -1.24 4.00 28.96
CA SER A 134 -0.39 4.20 30.13
C SER A 134 -0.26 2.90 30.95
N SER A 135 0.43 2.98 32.09
CA SER A 135 0.48 1.90 33.08
C SER A 135 -0.91 1.45 33.57
N ALA A 136 -1.91 2.33 33.58
CA ALA A 136 -3.27 1.95 33.96
C ALA A 136 -3.88 0.97 32.93
N GLY A 137 -3.68 1.20 31.64
CA GLY A 137 -4.08 0.28 30.56
C GLY A 137 -3.44 -1.09 30.71
N ALA A 138 -2.12 -1.13 30.94
CA ALA A 138 -1.40 -2.37 31.22
C ALA A 138 -1.92 -3.09 32.47
N GLN A 139 -2.23 -2.33 33.54
CA GLN A 139 -2.78 -2.87 34.78
C GLN A 139 -4.16 -3.50 34.58
N TYR A 140 -5.06 -2.89 33.79
CA TYR A 140 -6.36 -3.48 33.49
C TYR A 140 -6.22 -4.86 32.83
N ILE A 141 -5.35 -4.97 31.83
CA ILE A 141 -5.07 -6.24 31.15
C ILE A 141 -4.45 -7.25 32.12
N ALA A 142 -3.45 -6.83 32.91
CA ALA A 142 -2.75 -7.69 33.85
C ALA A 142 -3.67 -8.23 34.97
N THR A 143 -4.59 -7.42 35.48
CA THR A 143 -5.44 -7.80 36.62
C THR A 143 -6.73 -8.53 36.22
N SER A 144 -7.02 -8.61 34.92
CA SER A 144 -8.24 -9.26 34.44
C SER A 144 -8.14 -10.77 34.44
N ARG A 145 -9.12 -11.42 35.07
CA ARG A 145 -9.33 -12.88 34.98
C ARG A 145 -9.69 -13.35 33.57
N HIS A 146 -10.20 -12.45 32.73
CA HIS A 146 -10.63 -12.75 31.37
C HIS A 146 -9.44 -12.90 30.41
N MET A 147 -8.25 -12.43 30.81
CA MET A 147 -7.00 -12.57 30.05
C MET A 147 -6.17 -13.81 30.44
N ALA A 148 -6.73 -14.74 31.23
CA ALA A 148 -5.99 -15.87 31.80
C ALA A 148 -5.47 -16.89 30.76
N ASN A 149 -6.05 -16.88 29.55
CA ASN A 149 -5.66 -17.77 28.45
C ASN A 149 -4.65 -17.13 27.47
N LEU A 150 -4.24 -15.88 27.73
CA LEU A 150 -3.35 -15.15 26.86
C LEU A 150 -1.97 -15.80 26.81
N ARG A 151 -1.45 -15.95 25.59
CA ARG A 151 -0.13 -16.51 25.26
C ARG A 151 0.81 -15.45 24.68
N VAL A 152 0.25 -14.51 23.92
CA VAL A 152 0.99 -13.45 23.26
C VAL A 152 0.42 -12.10 23.68
N LEU A 153 1.26 -11.26 24.28
CA LEU A 153 0.91 -9.89 24.64
C LEU A 153 1.92 -8.91 24.02
N ILE A 154 1.42 -7.97 23.21
CA ILE A 154 2.23 -6.98 22.51
C ILE A 154 1.71 -5.58 22.89
N LEU A 155 2.50 -4.84 23.68
CA LEU A 155 2.23 -3.47 24.11
C LEU A 155 3.32 -2.48 23.64
N LYS A 156 4.04 -2.83 22.57
CA LYS A 156 5.12 -2.02 22.00
C LYS A 156 4.67 -0.60 21.64
N ARG A 157 5.53 0.40 21.85
CA ARG A 157 5.30 1.81 21.47
C ARG A 157 4.05 2.39 22.14
N ASN A 158 3.95 2.28 23.46
CA ASN A 158 2.94 2.93 24.31
C ASN A 158 3.65 3.78 25.39
N SER A 159 2.92 4.29 26.38
CA SER A 159 3.43 5.06 27.53
C SER A 159 3.37 4.26 28.84
N VAL A 160 3.69 2.95 28.78
CA VAL A 160 3.67 2.07 29.95
C VAL A 160 4.96 2.24 30.76
N CYS A 161 4.88 2.86 31.94
CA CYS A 161 6.01 3.01 32.86
C CYS A 161 6.14 1.82 33.84
N ASN A 162 7.00 1.95 34.86
CA ASN A 162 7.30 0.91 35.85
C ASN A 162 6.07 0.23 36.48
N GLU A 163 5.04 1.02 36.81
CA GLU A 163 3.82 0.50 37.45
C GLU A 163 3.11 -0.56 36.58
N GLY A 164 3.11 -0.38 35.25
CA GLY A 164 2.55 -1.34 34.31
C GLY A 164 3.36 -2.64 34.26
N TYR A 165 4.68 -2.54 34.26
CA TYR A 165 5.59 -3.69 34.33
C TYR A 165 5.39 -4.48 35.61
N PHE A 166 5.32 -3.81 36.76
CA PHE A 166 5.03 -4.46 38.05
C PHE A 166 3.68 -5.17 38.05
N SER A 167 2.67 -4.55 37.43
CA SER A 167 1.33 -5.13 37.33
C SER A 167 1.34 -6.42 36.49
N ILE A 168 2.02 -6.39 35.34
CA ILE A 168 2.16 -7.57 34.45
C ILE A 168 2.97 -8.67 35.16
N ALA A 169 4.09 -8.32 35.79
CA ALA A 169 4.96 -9.24 36.52
C ALA A 169 4.25 -9.97 37.69
N LYS A 170 3.39 -9.28 38.44
CA LYS A 170 2.69 -9.83 39.61
C LYS A 170 1.37 -10.54 39.26
N SER A 171 1.01 -10.60 37.97
CA SER A 171 -0.27 -11.16 37.58
C SER A 171 -0.26 -12.69 37.50
N LYS A 172 -1.09 -13.31 38.36
CA LYS A 172 -1.40 -14.75 38.28
C LYS A 172 -2.14 -15.15 37.00
N TYR A 173 -2.73 -14.19 36.28
CA TYR A 173 -3.46 -14.45 35.04
C TYR A 173 -2.52 -14.51 33.82
N MET A 174 -1.31 -13.95 33.92
CA MET A 174 -0.31 -13.97 32.84
C MET A 174 0.55 -15.24 32.79
N LYS A 175 0.17 -16.29 33.53
CA LYS A 175 0.97 -17.52 33.68
C LYS A 175 1.19 -18.35 32.41
N ASN A 176 0.34 -18.12 31.40
CA ASN A 176 0.36 -18.84 30.12
C ASN A 176 1.10 -18.05 29.02
N LEU A 177 1.65 -16.86 29.32
CA LEU A 177 2.38 -16.07 28.35
C LEU A 177 3.65 -16.82 27.89
N THR A 178 3.78 -16.94 26.58
CA THR A 178 4.98 -17.45 25.90
C THR A 178 5.74 -16.33 25.19
N TRP A 179 5.05 -15.22 24.87
CA TRP A 179 5.59 -14.07 24.14
C TRP A 179 5.15 -12.74 24.77
N LEU A 180 6.12 -11.92 25.14
CA LEU A 180 5.89 -10.58 25.68
C LEU A 180 6.76 -9.54 24.96
N ASP A 181 6.13 -8.50 24.40
CA ASP A 181 6.80 -7.37 23.76
C ASP A 181 6.34 -6.04 24.38
N LEU A 182 7.25 -5.40 25.11
CA LEU A 182 7.07 -4.10 25.77
C LEU A 182 8.02 -3.03 25.19
N PHE A 183 8.58 -3.23 24.00
CA PHE A 183 9.61 -2.33 23.45
C PHE A 183 9.10 -0.90 23.17
N LYS A 184 9.94 0.13 23.36
CA LYS A 184 9.60 1.55 23.14
C LYS A 184 8.47 2.02 24.05
N ASN A 185 8.60 1.82 25.35
CA ASN A 185 7.67 2.33 26.35
C ASN A 185 8.35 3.40 27.24
N GLU A 186 7.55 4.30 27.82
CA GLU A 186 8.07 5.49 28.49
C GLU A 186 8.70 5.20 29.86
N HIS A 187 9.93 5.67 30.09
CA HIS A 187 10.65 5.69 31.37
C HIS A 187 10.48 4.43 32.24
N VAL A 188 11.16 3.35 31.86
CA VAL A 188 11.22 2.09 32.62
C VAL A 188 12.57 2.01 33.34
N ASP A 189 12.59 1.73 34.64
CA ASP A 189 13.82 1.50 35.41
C ASP A 189 14.17 0.00 35.56
N ASN A 190 15.32 -0.27 36.16
CA ASN A 190 15.81 -1.62 36.38
C ASN A 190 14.91 -2.47 37.28
N GLU A 191 14.20 -1.86 38.23
CA GLU A 191 13.34 -2.60 39.16
C GLU A 191 12.12 -3.16 38.43
N ALA A 192 11.57 -2.42 37.47
CA ALA A 192 10.50 -2.90 36.59
C ALA A 192 10.94 -4.10 35.73
N VAL A 193 12.15 -4.06 35.18
CA VAL A 193 12.72 -5.19 34.41
C VAL A 193 12.99 -6.40 35.33
N LYS A 194 13.57 -6.18 36.52
CA LYS A 194 13.77 -7.22 37.55
C LYS A 194 12.47 -7.90 37.93
N ALA A 195 11.36 -7.16 38.03
CA ALA A 195 10.08 -7.73 38.36
C ALA A 195 9.58 -8.73 37.32
N ILE A 196 9.73 -8.42 36.02
CA ILE A 196 9.38 -9.35 34.93
C ILE A 196 10.29 -10.59 34.98
N ALA A 197 11.60 -10.38 35.10
CA ALA A 197 12.57 -11.47 35.14
C ALA A 197 12.35 -12.43 36.33
N ASN A 198 12.00 -11.90 37.51
CA ASN A 198 11.75 -12.68 38.73
C ASN A 198 10.28 -13.05 38.95
N SER A 199 9.42 -12.89 37.94
CA SER A 199 7.99 -13.18 38.07
C SER A 199 7.72 -14.68 38.23
N GLU A 200 7.21 -15.10 39.39
CA GLU A 200 6.81 -16.50 39.65
C GLU A 200 5.75 -17.05 38.66
N TYR A 201 5.10 -16.17 37.90
CA TYR A 201 4.06 -16.54 36.93
C TYR A 201 4.60 -16.71 35.51
N MET A 202 5.74 -16.13 35.12
CA MET A 202 6.21 -16.10 33.72
C MET A 202 7.16 -17.25 33.34
N SER A 203 7.02 -18.42 33.95
CA SER A 203 7.91 -19.57 33.71
C SER A 203 7.82 -20.16 32.29
N ASN A 204 6.70 -19.92 31.58
CA ASN A 204 6.47 -20.39 30.20
C ASN A 204 6.98 -19.43 29.12
N LEU A 205 7.58 -18.30 29.50
CA LEU A 205 8.02 -17.29 28.56
C LEU A 205 9.21 -17.80 27.74
N THR A 206 9.10 -17.73 26.41
CA THR A 206 10.15 -18.18 25.46
C THR A 206 10.69 -17.04 24.61
N TYR A 207 9.91 -15.97 24.46
CA TYR A 207 10.27 -14.72 23.81
C TYR A 207 10.00 -13.54 24.74
N LEU A 208 11.02 -12.70 24.91
CA LEU A 208 10.94 -11.46 25.67
C LEU A 208 11.61 -10.33 24.89
N ARG A 209 10.88 -9.24 24.69
CA ARG A 209 11.42 -8.00 24.14
C ARG A 209 11.14 -6.82 25.06
N LEU A 210 12.20 -6.20 25.56
CA LEU A 210 12.19 -5.06 26.47
C LEU A 210 13.07 -3.93 25.94
N GLU A 211 12.89 -2.73 26.47
CA GLU A 211 13.80 -1.59 26.33
C GLU A 211 14.57 -1.48 27.65
N ALA A 212 15.91 -1.48 27.59
CA ALA A 212 16.73 -1.24 28.77
C ALA A 212 16.83 0.26 29.06
N SER A 213 16.83 0.63 30.35
CA SER A 213 17.23 1.97 30.79
C SER A 213 18.73 2.13 30.86
N ASP A 214 19.18 3.38 30.65
CA ASP A 214 20.55 3.88 30.58
C ASP A 214 21.53 3.56 31.74
N ASN A 215 21.16 2.71 32.71
CA ASN A 215 22.09 2.33 33.78
C ASN A 215 21.71 1.03 34.51
N LEU A 216 21.95 -0.13 33.91
CA LEU A 216 21.68 -1.46 34.47
C LEU A 216 22.83 -1.99 35.36
N GLU A 217 23.24 -1.30 36.42
CA GLU A 217 24.37 -1.72 37.28
C GLU A 217 24.14 -3.00 38.13
N ASP A 218 23.01 -3.72 38.00
CA ASP A 218 22.58 -4.80 38.91
C ASP A 218 22.21 -6.15 38.22
N GLU A 219 22.79 -6.41 37.05
CA GLU A 219 22.36 -7.42 36.07
C GLU A 219 22.61 -8.88 36.42
N VAL A 220 23.54 -9.17 37.34
CA VAL A 220 23.78 -10.54 37.78
C VAL A 220 22.51 -11.16 38.38
N SER A 221 21.62 -10.34 38.96
CA SER A 221 20.36 -10.81 39.55
C SER A 221 19.27 -11.15 38.51
N ILE A 222 19.16 -10.35 37.44
CA ILE A 222 18.17 -10.51 36.37
C ILE A 222 18.48 -11.76 35.53
N VAL A 223 19.74 -11.92 35.13
CA VAL A 223 20.19 -13.04 34.28
C VAL A 223 20.13 -14.37 35.04
N LYS A 224 20.24 -14.36 36.37
CA LYS A 224 20.07 -15.56 37.22
C LYS A 224 18.62 -16.00 37.39
N SER A 225 17.65 -15.16 37.02
CA SER A 225 16.23 -15.45 37.22
C SER A 225 15.77 -16.68 36.42
N HIS A 226 14.74 -17.36 36.91
CA HIS A 226 14.25 -18.57 36.23
C HIS A 226 13.59 -18.26 34.87
N VAL A 227 13.08 -17.05 34.64
CA VAL A 227 12.43 -16.68 33.37
C VAL A 227 13.48 -16.61 32.26
N MET A 228 14.63 -15.98 32.55
CA MET A 228 15.72 -15.82 31.58
C MET A 228 16.36 -17.16 31.16
N ARG A 229 16.25 -18.22 31.99
CA ARG A 229 16.77 -19.56 31.68
C ARG A 229 15.99 -20.29 30.59
N ASN A 230 14.71 -19.98 30.42
CA ASN A 230 13.81 -20.67 29.48
C ASN A 230 13.72 -19.97 28.12
N LEU A 231 14.37 -18.82 27.95
CA LEU A 231 14.32 -18.05 26.71
C LEU A 231 15.18 -18.70 25.62
N THR A 232 14.53 -19.07 24.51
CA THR A 232 15.20 -19.53 23.29
C THR A 232 15.59 -18.36 22.38
N SER A 233 14.90 -17.23 22.52
CA SER A 233 15.18 -15.99 21.81
C SER A 233 15.00 -14.81 22.78
N LEU A 234 16.10 -14.12 23.08
CA LEU A 234 16.11 -12.90 23.88
C LEU A 234 16.45 -11.72 22.97
N LYS A 235 15.57 -10.71 22.93
CA LYS A 235 15.82 -9.43 22.24
C LYS A 235 15.81 -8.30 23.26
N MET A 236 16.99 -7.93 23.76
CA MET A 236 17.16 -6.77 24.63
C MET A 236 17.83 -5.65 23.83
N PHE A 237 17.28 -4.45 23.93
CA PHE A 237 17.97 -3.23 23.52
C PHE A 237 18.82 -2.80 24.70
N CYS A 238 20.13 -3.02 24.63
CA CYS A 238 21.06 -2.64 25.68
C CYS A 238 21.58 -1.22 25.45
N SER A 239 21.55 -0.38 26.47
CA SER A 239 21.96 1.03 26.41
C SER A 239 23.47 1.21 26.60
N ASP A 240 24.11 0.32 27.37
CA ASP A 240 25.57 0.26 27.51
C ASP A 240 26.09 -1.18 27.37
N SER A 241 27.37 -1.31 27.08
CA SER A 241 28.10 -2.55 26.84
C SER A 241 28.40 -3.39 28.07
N GLY A 242 28.23 -2.83 29.27
CA GLY A 242 28.23 -3.58 30.53
C GLY A 242 27.18 -4.70 30.53
N GLU A 243 26.06 -4.45 29.86
CA GLU A 243 24.88 -5.31 29.80
C GLU A 243 25.11 -6.59 29.00
N THR A 244 25.76 -6.42 27.84
CA THR A 244 26.23 -7.56 27.04
C THR A 244 27.30 -8.34 27.82
N ALA A 245 28.14 -7.68 28.60
CA ALA A 245 29.18 -8.35 29.37
C ALA A 245 28.66 -9.18 30.56
N ALA A 246 27.65 -8.67 31.27
CA ALA A 246 27.01 -9.38 32.37
C ALA A 246 26.31 -10.67 31.90
N LEU A 247 25.61 -10.62 30.76
CA LEU A 247 24.94 -11.78 30.15
C LEU A 247 25.89 -12.95 29.92
N PHE A 248 27.05 -12.69 29.30
CA PHE A 248 28.02 -13.72 28.92
C PHE A 248 28.91 -14.21 30.07
N SER A 249 28.87 -13.56 31.23
CA SER A 249 29.57 -13.96 32.46
C SER A 249 28.77 -14.98 33.32
N CYS A 250 27.49 -15.21 33.03
CA CYS A 250 26.61 -16.06 33.82
C CYS A 250 26.72 -17.57 33.46
N PRO A 251 27.07 -18.46 34.41
CA PRO A 251 27.18 -19.90 34.16
C PRO A 251 25.88 -20.57 33.71
N GLU A 252 24.71 -20.06 34.09
CA GLU A 252 23.40 -20.67 33.84
C GLU A 252 22.75 -20.25 32.50
N PHE A 253 23.39 -19.38 31.72
CA PHE A 253 22.86 -18.89 30.44
C PHE A 253 22.97 -19.97 29.33
N GLN A 254 21.83 -20.46 28.82
CA GLN A 254 21.73 -21.56 27.83
C GLN A 254 21.09 -21.16 26.49
N CYS A 255 20.98 -19.86 26.17
CA CYS A 255 20.33 -19.40 24.95
C CYS A 255 21.04 -19.94 23.68
N THR A 256 20.30 -20.62 22.81
CA THR A 256 20.80 -21.19 21.54
C THR A 256 20.59 -20.26 20.34
N ASN A 257 19.69 -19.28 20.45
CA ASN A 257 19.42 -18.29 19.41
C ASN A 257 19.39 -16.88 20.03
N LEU A 258 20.57 -16.40 20.40
CA LEU A 258 20.72 -15.07 20.95
C LEU A 258 20.72 -14.03 19.82
N LYS A 259 19.53 -13.50 19.50
CA LYS A 259 19.41 -12.29 18.70
C LYS A 259 19.54 -11.07 19.60
N VAL A 260 20.77 -10.77 20.03
CA VAL A 260 21.05 -9.43 20.60
C VAL A 260 20.80 -8.44 19.47
N PHE A 261 19.65 -7.75 19.49
CA PHE A 261 19.53 -6.49 18.79
C PHE A 261 20.29 -5.50 19.64
N ALA A 262 21.62 -5.61 19.61
CA ALA A 262 22.44 -4.62 20.24
C ALA A 262 22.17 -3.32 19.48
N THR A 263 21.50 -2.41 20.17
CA THR A 263 21.93 -1.03 20.17
C THR A 263 23.38 -1.02 20.65
N ASN A 264 24.26 -0.45 19.84
CA ASN A 264 25.70 -0.25 20.03
C ASN A 264 26.46 -1.32 20.86
N ILE A 265 27.02 -2.36 20.22
CA ILE A 265 28.05 -3.18 20.87
C ILE A 265 29.34 -2.36 20.89
N ASP A 266 29.63 -1.72 22.03
CA ASP A 266 30.97 -1.16 22.26
C ASP A 266 31.99 -2.30 22.52
N GLN A 267 33.27 -1.94 22.58
CA GLN A 267 34.40 -2.85 22.78
C GLN A 267 34.27 -3.81 23.99
N ARG A 268 33.64 -3.40 25.10
CA ARG A 268 33.43 -4.22 26.31
C ARG A 268 32.44 -5.34 26.05
N GLY A 269 31.35 -5.05 25.33
CA GLY A 269 30.33 -6.03 24.95
C GLY A 269 30.90 -7.05 23.98
N ALA A 270 31.64 -6.59 22.97
CA ALA A 270 32.35 -7.45 22.03
C ALA A 270 33.36 -8.36 22.74
N LYS A 271 34.08 -7.85 23.74
CA LYS A 271 35.05 -8.63 24.52
C LYS A 271 34.38 -9.75 25.31
N ALA A 272 33.24 -9.50 25.92
CA ALA A 272 32.53 -10.51 26.70
C ALA A 272 31.93 -11.61 25.83
N ILE A 273 31.36 -11.24 24.68
CA ILE A 273 30.94 -12.21 23.66
C ILE A 273 32.14 -13.04 23.21
N ALA A 274 33.26 -12.39 22.87
CA ALA A 274 34.43 -13.06 22.33
C ALA A 274 35.15 -14.01 23.31
N THR A 275 35.10 -13.73 24.61
CA THR A 275 35.85 -14.49 25.63
C THR A 275 35.03 -15.55 26.36
N SER A 276 33.71 -15.61 26.11
CA SER A 276 32.82 -16.55 26.79
C SER A 276 32.65 -17.87 26.03
N LYS A 277 32.82 -18.99 26.74
CA LYS A 277 32.52 -20.34 26.22
C LYS A 277 31.05 -20.47 25.77
N ARG A 278 30.15 -19.64 26.29
CA ARG A 278 28.72 -19.65 25.91
C ARG A 278 28.51 -19.28 24.44
N SER A 279 29.45 -18.58 23.83
CA SER A 279 29.44 -18.26 22.41
C SER A 279 29.59 -19.50 21.51
N GLU A 280 30.02 -20.66 22.05
CA GLU A 280 30.05 -21.94 21.31
C GLU A 280 28.68 -22.36 20.78
N ASN A 281 27.58 -21.93 21.42
CA ASN A 281 26.23 -22.28 20.98
C ASN A 281 25.65 -21.29 19.96
N LEU A 282 26.35 -20.17 19.68
CA LEU A 282 25.84 -19.15 18.77
C LEU A 282 25.91 -19.64 17.32
N THR A 283 24.76 -19.62 16.65
CA THR A 283 24.65 -19.90 15.21
C THR A 283 24.47 -18.62 14.40
N THR A 284 23.95 -17.54 15.01
CA THR A 284 23.82 -16.21 14.39
C THR A 284 24.25 -15.13 15.39
N LEU A 285 25.01 -14.15 14.90
CA LEU A 285 25.44 -12.99 15.67
C LEU A 285 25.22 -11.72 14.86
N HIS A 286 24.63 -10.70 15.49
CA HIS A 286 24.42 -9.38 14.90
C HIS A 286 25.14 -8.34 15.76
N VAL A 287 25.99 -7.54 15.13
CA VAL A 287 26.85 -6.53 15.73
C VAL A 287 26.52 -5.19 15.10
N ASN A 288 25.82 -4.32 15.83
CA ASN A 288 25.69 -2.92 15.41
C ASN A 288 26.66 -2.08 16.23
N VAL A 289 27.50 -1.30 15.58
CA VAL A 289 28.35 -0.30 16.23
C VAL A 289 27.91 1.06 15.71
N PHE A 290 27.68 2.02 16.60
CA PHE A 290 27.21 3.37 16.24
C PHE A 290 28.27 4.44 16.52
N ASP A 291 29.44 4.03 16.99
CA ASP A 291 30.59 4.89 17.27
C ASP A 291 31.82 4.43 16.48
N ASP A 292 32.98 5.02 16.77
CA ASP A 292 34.23 4.76 16.06
C ASP A 292 34.93 3.46 16.52
N SER A 293 34.30 2.65 17.38
CA SER A 293 34.89 1.44 17.95
C SER A 293 34.69 0.17 17.11
N LEU A 294 34.14 0.28 15.89
CA LEU A 294 33.84 -0.84 15.00
C LEU A 294 35.01 -1.81 14.89
N ASP A 295 36.18 -1.27 14.54
CA ASP A 295 37.40 -2.06 14.37
C ASP A 295 37.79 -2.80 15.67
N ALA A 296 37.69 -2.15 16.82
CA ALA A 296 37.99 -2.79 18.10
C ALA A 296 37.01 -3.93 18.43
N CYS A 297 35.73 -3.77 18.09
CA CYS A 297 34.69 -4.77 18.33
C CYS A 297 34.85 -5.98 17.41
N VAL A 298 35.02 -5.73 16.11
CA VAL A 298 35.18 -6.79 15.10
C VAL A 298 36.46 -7.59 15.37
N LYS A 299 37.57 -6.93 15.69
CA LYS A 299 38.82 -7.57 16.18
C LYS A 299 38.57 -8.63 17.24
N LEU A 300 37.82 -8.29 18.29
CA LEU A 300 37.56 -9.17 19.41
C LEU A 300 36.74 -10.39 18.98
N ILE A 301 35.67 -10.16 18.22
CA ILE A 301 34.74 -11.20 17.76
C ILE A 301 35.46 -12.17 16.82
N VAL A 302 36.17 -11.63 15.82
CA VAL A 302 36.95 -12.41 14.85
C VAL A 302 38.03 -13.23 15.59
N SER A 303 38.69 -12.66 16.60
CA SER A 303 39.73 -13.38 17.37
C SER A 303 39.19 -14.47 18.31
N SER A 304 37.87 -14.61 18.47
CA SER A 304 37.28 -15.55 19.43
C SER A 304 37.44 -17.02 19.01
N GLN A 305 37.94 -17.86 19.93
CA GLN A 305 38.01 -19.32 19.74
C GLN A 305 36.65 -20.03 19.86
N TYR A 306 35.61 -19.33 20.33
CA TYR A 306 34.29 -19.90 20.62
C TYR A 306 33.30 -19.73 19.46
N MET A 307 33.67 -19.05 18.37
CA MET A 307 32.78 -18.79 17.22
C MET A 307 32.75 -19.93 16.19
N GLN A 308 33.10 -21.16 16.59
CA GLN A 308 33.22 -22.30 15.68
C GLN A 308 31.90 -22.74 15.05
N ASN A 309 30.79 -22.57 15.77
CA ASN A 309 29.45 -22.96 15.30
C ASN A 309 28.68 -21.80 14.65
N LEU A 310 29.30 -20.62 14.54
CA LEU A 310 28.65 -19.46 13.95
C LEU A 310 28.44 -19.69 12.45
N GLN A 311 27.19 -19.57 12.01
CA GLN A 311 26.78 -19.77 10.62
C GLN A 311 26.48 -18.45 9.90
N ARG A 312 25.98 -17.45 10.63
CA ARG A 312 25.69 -16.10 10.12
C ARG A 312 26.27 -15.02 11.03
N LEU A 313 27.03 -14.10 10.44
CA LEU A 313 27.53 -12.89 11.09
C LEU A 313 27.00 -11.67 10.34
N ILE A 314 26.36 -10.76 11.06
CA ILE A 314 25.88 -9.47 10.55
C ILE A 314 26.60 -8.38 11.30
N VAL A 315 27.24 -7.47 10.58
CA VAL A 315 27.90 -6.29 11.13
C VAL A 315 27.34 -5.06 10.43
N MET A 316 26.88 -4.09 11.20
CA MET A 316 26.38 -2.82 10.69
C MET A 316 27.00 -1.66 11.45
N ASN A 317 27.35 -0.60 10.74
CA ASN A 317 27.86 0.63 11.33
C ASN A 317 27.31 1.84 10.59
N PHE A 318 27.00 2.93 11.29
CA PHE A 318 26.57 4.18 10.63
C PHE A 318 27.67 5.26 10.67
N SER A 319 28.76 5.04 11.42
CA SER A 319 29.88 6.01 11.56
C SER A 319 30.86 5.99 10.38
N ARG A 320 30.79 4.98 9.50
CA ARG A 320 31.66 4.81 8.32
C ARG A 320 33.17 4.91 8.63
N THR A 321 33.60 4.39 9.79
CA THR A 321 35.01 4.37 10.19
C THR A 321 35.81 3.24 9.52
N THR A 322 37.10 3.47 9.30
CA THR A 322 38.00 2.45 8.76
C THR A 322 38.22 1.32 9.75
N TRP A 323 38.38 0.09 9.25
CA TRP A 323 38.54 -1.12 10.07
C TRP A 323 39.58 -2.09 9.49
N ILE A 324 40.65 -1.52 8.92
CA ILE A 324 41.77 -2.21 8.26
C ILE A 324 42.30 -3.38 9.09
N ASP A 325 42.61 -3.16 10.36
CA ASP A 325 43.21 -4.19 11.20
C ASP A 325 42.24 -5.38 11.43
N SER A 326 40.94 -5.12 11.56
CA SER A 326 39.92 -6.16 11.60
C SER A 326 39.84 -6.94 10.28
N ALA A 327 39.92 -6.23 9.14
CA ALA A 327 39.98 -6.87 7.83
C ALA A 327 41.22 -7.77 7.70
N GLU A 328 42.38 -7.32 8.19
CA GLU A 328 43.63 -8.11 8.22
C GLU A 328 43.46 -9.37 9.07
N LEU A 329 42.86 -9.28 10.25
CA LEU A 329 42.59 -10.44 11.10
C LEU A 329 41.61 -11.42 10.47
N MET A 330 40.60 -10.92 9.75
CA MET A 330 39.70 -11.77 8.98
C MET A 330 40.44 -12.60 7.92
N THR A 331 41.58 -12.14 7.40
CA THR A 331 42.33 -12.91 6.39
C THR A 331 42.92 -14.22 6.91
N SER A 332 43.29 -14.25 8.19
CA SER A 332 43.95 -15.38 8.84
C SER A 332 43.01 -16.16 9.78
N ASN A 333 41.72 -15.83 9.78
CA ASN A 333 40.76 -16.41 10.69
C ASN A 333 40.45 -17.87 10.37
N THR A 334 40.76 -18.76 11.30
CA THR A 334 40.42 -20.18 11.23
C THR A 334 39.38 -20.61 12.26
N ASN A 335 38.85 -19.69 13.06
CA ASN A 335 37.90 -20.03 14.13
C ASN A 335 36.45 -20.05 13.65
N MET A 336 36.08 -19.24 12.65
CA MET A 336 34.71 -19.20 12.11
C MET A 336 34.50 -20.20 10.94
N LYS A 337 34.87 -21.47 11.16
CA LYS A 337 34.92 -22.48 10.09
C LYS A 337 33.56 -22.82 9.47
N ASN A 338 32.48 -22.66 10.23
CA ASN A 338 31.12 -22.97 9.80
C ASN A 338 30.36 -21.74 9.27
N LEU A 339 31.03 -20.61 9.10
CA LEU A 339 30.40 -19.39 8.60
C LEU A 339 30.00 -19.58 7.14
N THR A 340 28.70 -19.43 6.87
CA THR A 340 28.11 -19.57 5.54
C THR A 340 27.48 -18.28 5.03
N SER A 341 27.23 -17.32 5.92
CA SER A 341 26.59 -16.03 5.59
C SER A 341 27.30 -14.91 6.35
N LEU A 342 27.76 -13.90 5.60
CA LEU A 342 28.45 -12.73 6.13
C LEU A 342 27.81 -11.47 5.53
N GLU A 343 27.36 -10.59 6.40
CA GLU A 343 26.77 -9.31 6.04
C GLU A 343 27.55 -8.19 6.72
N LEU A 344 28.10 -7.28 5.92
CA LEU A 344 28.86 -6.12 6.33
C LEU A 344 28.23 -4.88 5.70
N THR A 345 27.20 -4.34 6.34
CA THR A 345 26.37 -3.26 5.79
C THR A 345 26.76 -1.91 6.40
N GLU A 346 27.01 -0.90 5.59
CA GLU A 346 27.39 0.46 6.06
C GLU A 346 28.69 0.52 6.89
N VAL A 347 29.51 -0.54 6.89
CA VAL A 347 30.76 -0.61 7.68
C VAL A 347 31.87 0.33 7.18
N GLY A 348 31.64 1.08 6.10
CA GLY A 348 32.64 1.97 5.52
C GLY A 348 33.79 1.21 4.85
N MET A 349 33.54 0.00 4.33
CA MET A 349 34.55 -0.75 3.56
C MET A 349 34.86 0.01 2.27
N ASN A 350 36.11 0.47 2.10
CA ASN A 350 36.61 1.02 0.83
C ASN A 350 37.52 0.01 0.11
N ASP A 351 38.11 0.40 -1.01
CA ASP A 351 38.98 -0.47 -1.83
C ASP A 351 40.17 -1.07 -1.07
N GLN A 352 40.73 -0.36 -0.10
CA GLN A 352 41.83 -0.84 0.71
C GLN A 352 41.39 -2.00 1.60
N GLU A 353 40.30 -1.84 2.38
CA GLU A 353 39.74 -2.93 3.18
C GLU A 353 39.24 -4.08 2.30
N ALA A 354 38.62 -3.80 1.16
CA ALA A 354 38.18 -4.81 0.21
C ALA A 354 39.36 -5.63 -0.36
N SER A 355 40.50 -4.98 -0.64
CA SER A 355 41.74 -5.65 -1.08
C SER A 355 42.31 -6.59 -0.03
N ILE A 356 42.23 -6.22 1.24
CA ILE A 356 42.65 -7.04 2.37
C ILE A 356 41.67 -8.20 2.56
N PHE A 357 40.38 -7.91 2.69
CA PHE A 357 39.33 -8.90 2.87
C PHE A 357 39.28 -9.92 1.72
N GLY A 358 39.53 -9.46 0.49
CA GLY A 358 39.66 -10.28 -0.72
C GLY A 358 40.80 -11.30 -0.67
N LYS A 359 41.64 -11.33 0.36
CA LYS A 359 42.64 -12.40 0.60
C LYS A 359 42.20 -13.44 1.64
N SER A 360 41.01 -13.29 2.22
CA SER A 360 40.55 -14.11 3.34
C SER A 360 40.15 -15.54 2.96
N GLU A 361 40.54 -16.50 3.81
CA GLU A 361 40.06 -17.89 3.73
C GLU A 361 38.61 -18.06 4.23
N LEU A 362 38.03 -17.06 4.91
CA LEU A 362 36.62 -17.09 5.34
C LEU A 362 35.67 -17.23 4.15
N LEU A 363 36.08 -16.75 2.98
CA LEU A 363 35.31 -16.87 1.74
C LEU A 363 35.12 -18.33 1.28
N LYS A 364 35.95 -19.26 1.77
CA LYS A 364 35.99 -20.67 1.30
C LYS A 364 34.68 -21.43 1.48
N ASN A 365 33.99 -21.20 2.59
CA ASN A 365 32.72 -21.87 2.92
C ASN A 365 31.51 -20.94 2.76
N LEU A 366 31.75 -19.69 2.38
CA LEU A 366 30.72 -18.67 2.32
C LEU A 366 29.78 -18.94 1.14
N ARG A 367 28.48 -18.85 1.42
CA ARG A 367 27.40 -18.99 0.45
C ARG A 367 26.70 -17.67 0.18
N GLU A 368 26.71 -16.76 1.15
CA GLU A 368 26.07 -15.45 1.07
C GLU A 368 27.05 -14.38 1.58
N LEU A 369 27.33 -13.39 0.72
CA LEU A 369 28.16 -12.23 1.01
C LEU A 369 27.35 -10.97 0.68
N ILE A 370 27.03 -10.20 1.72
CA ILE A 370 26.30 -8.94 1.59
C ILE A 370 27.22 -7.81 2.03
N LEU A 371 27.48 -6.85 1.14
CA LEU A 371 28.38 -5.72 1.32
C LEU A 371 27.66 -4.40 0.98
N LYS A 372 26.38 -4.31 1.34
CA LYS A 372 25.50 -3.19 0.99
C LYS A 372 25.95 -1.86 1.62
N SER A 373 25.77 -0.76 0.89
CA SER A 373 25.93 0.61 1.38
C SER A 373 27.35 0.90 1.91
N ASN A 374 28.38 0.42 1.19
CA ASN A 374 29.79 0.68 1.49
C ASN A 374 30.41 1.63 0.43
N ASP A 375 31.73 1.79 0.44
CA ASP A 375 32.49 2.64 -0.50
C ASP A 375 33.41 1.79 -1.38
N ILE A 376 32.94 0.61 -1.79
CA ILE A 376 33.68 -0.32 -2.64
C ILE A 376 33.57 0.15 -4.09
N GLN A 377 34.70 0.36 -4.75
CA GLN A 377 34.80 0.73 -6.15
C GLN A 377 35.35 -0.45 -6.97
N ALA A 378 35.61 -0.20 -8.25
CA ALA A 378 36.13 -1.18 -9.19
C ALA A 378 37.45 -1.82 -8.71
N ASP A 379 38.37 -1.06 -8.11
CA ASP A 379 39.66 -1.63 -7.67
C ASP A 379 39.48 -2.56 -6.47
N GLY A 380 38.60 -2.22 -5.53
CA GLY A 380 38.28 -3.04 -4.37
C GLY A 380 37.58 -4.35 -4.72
N ILE A 381 36.53 -4.27 -5.55
CA ILE A 381 35.76 -5.47 -5.92
C ILE A 381 36.60 -6.49 -6.71
N GLN A 382 37.58 -6.02 -7.49
CA GLN A 382 38.52 -6.86 -8.24
C GLN A 382 39.17 -7.91 -7.34
N HIS A 383 39.56 -7.53 -6.13
CA HIS A 383 40.25 -8.40 -5.20
C HIS A 383 39.34 -9.46 -4.58
N ILE A 384 38.08 -9.11 -4.32
CA ILE A 384 37.09 -10.04 -3.77
C ILE A 384 36.73 -11.09 -4.81
N VAL A 385 36.38 -10.67 -6.03
CA VAL A 385 35.87 -11.59 -7.06
C VAL A 385 36.95 -12.44 -7.69
N ASN A 386 38.22 -12.03 -7.65
CA ASN A 386 39.34 -12.83 -8.14
C ASN A 386 39.94 -13.78 -7.08
N ASN A 387 39.36 -13.87 -5.89
CA ASN A 387 39.79 -14.83 -4.87
C ASN A 387 39.29 -16.25 -5.20
N PRO A 388 40.17 -17.26 -5.32
CA PRO A 388 39.78 -18.65 -5.57
C PRO A 388 38.82 -19.26 -4.53
N TYR A 389 38.82 -18.75 -3.30
CA TYR A 389 38.00 -19.26 -2.21
C TYR A 389 36.51 -18.91 -2.36
N ILE A 390 36.13 -17.92 -3.16
CA ILE A 390 34.72 -17.51 -3.34
C ILE A 390 33.89 -18.50 -4.19
N SER A 391 34.49 -19.62 -4.62
CA SER A 391 33.85 -20.61 -5.50
C SER A 391 32.56 -21.24 -4.99
N GLN A 392 32.28 -21.19 -3.68
CA GLN A 392 31.04 -21.69 -3.09
C GLN A 392 29.95 -20.63 -2.97
N LEU A 393 30.22 -19.37 -3.32
CA LEU A 393 29.28 -18.28 -3.18
C LEU A 393 28.06 -18.49 -4.08
N ARG A 394 26.88 -18.23 -3.51
CA ARG A 394 25.57 -18.31 -4.17
C ARG A 394 24.89 -16.95 -4.23
N VAL A 395 25.08 -16.12 -3.22
CA VAL A 395 24.50 -14.77 -3.13
C VAL A 395 25.62 -13.75 -2.96
N LEU A 396 25.66 -12.77 -3.85
CA LEU A 396 26.50 -11.58 -3.75
C LEU A 396 25.61 -10.35 -3.83
N ASP A 397 25.58 -9.56 -2.76
CA ASP A 397 24.86 -8.28 -2.72
C ASP A 397 25.84 -7.13 -2.48
N LEU A 398 25.91 -6.24 -3.46
CA LEU A 398 26.76 -5.05 -3.51
C LEU A 398 25.91 -3.77 -3.64
N PHE A 399 24.61 -3.83 -3.34
CA PHE A 399 23.71 -2.69 -3.48
C PHE A 399 24.27 -1.42 -2.80
N ASP A 400 24.13 -0.26 -3.44
CA ASP A 400 24.60 1.04 -2.91
C ASP A 400 26.12 1.02 -2.63
N ASN A 401 26.90 0.92 -3.71
CA ASN A 401 28.37 1.06 -3.71
C ASN A 401 28.77 1.92 -4.93
N SER A 402 30.04 1.93 -5.35
CA SER A 402 30.51 2.73 -6.48
C SER A 402 31.33 1.88 -7.47
N ILE A 403 30.93 0.62 -7.71
CA ILE A 403 31.74 -0.32 -8.49
C ILE A 403 31.81 0.00 -9.98
N ASN A 404 30.83 0.74 -10.52
CA ASN A 404 30.71 1.17 -11.93
C ASN A 404 30.83 0.03 -12.98
N ASP A 405 30.90 0.39 -14.26
CA ASP A 405 31.00 -0.57 -15.37
C ASP A 405 32.26 -1.44 -15.34
N GLU A 406 33.37 -0.91 -14.80
CA GLU A 406 34.62 -1.67 -14.61
C GLU A 406 34.43 -2.78 -13.58
N GLY A 407 33.84 -2.48 -12.43
CA GLY A 407 33.54 -3.48 -11.41
C GLY A 407 32.56 -4.54 -11.92
N ALA A 408 31.52 -4.13 -12.66
CA ALA A 408 30.62 -5.05 -13.34
C ALA A 408 31.38 -5.97 -14.33
N ARG A 409 32.33 -5.43 -15.10
CA ARG A 409 33.20 -6.22 -16.00
C ARG A 409 34.07 -7.22 -15.25
N GLN A 410 34.60 -6.85 -14.09
CA GLN A 410 35.44 -7.74 -13.29
C GLN A 410 34.63 -8.88 -12.64
N ILE A 411 33.44 -8.59 -12.12
CA ILE A 411 32.48 -9.60 -11.65
C ILE A 411 32.19 -10.59 -12.79
N SER A 412 31.89 -10.06 -13.97
CA SER A 412 31.55 -10.82 -15.17
C SER A 412 32.68 -11.73 -15.68
N ASN A 413 33.94 -11.34 -15.44
CA ASN A 413 35.11 -12.11 -15.85
C ASN A 413 35.64 -13.06 -14.76
N SER A 414 34.99 -13.12 -13.58
CA SER A 414 35.43 -14.00 -12.51
C SER A 414 35.00 -15.45 -12.77
N LYS A 415 35.99 -16.28 -13.13
CA LYS A 415 35.81 -17.74 -13.22
C LYS A 415 35.46 -18.42 -11.88
N TYR A 416 35.56 -17.71 -10.75
CA TYR A 416 35.23 -18.27 -9.44
C TYR A 416 33.76 -18.09 -9.07
N LEU A 417 33.02 -17.19 -9.74
CA LEU A 417 31.59 -16.97 -9.48
C LEU A 417 30.67 -17.92 -10.25
N GLN A 418 31.19 -19.05 -10.76
CA GLN A 418 30.43 -20.03 -11.55
C GLN A 418 29.21 -20.62 -10.85
N ASN A 419 29.17 -20.59 -9.51
CA ASN A 419 28.04 -21.10 -8.75
C ASN A 419 27.07 -20.00 -8.27
N LEU A 420 27.30 -18.74 -8.63
CA LEU A 420 26.47 -17.63 -8.18
C LEU A 420 25.04 -17.78 -8.73
N THR A 421 24.05 -17.65 -7.86
CA THR A 421 22.62 -17.75 -8.19
C THR A 421 21.88 -16.44 -7.99
N THR A 422 22.39 -15.55 -7.15
CA THR A 422 21.82 -14.24 -6.87
C THR A 422 22.91 -13.18 -6.91
N LEU A 423 22.70 -12.17 -7.75
CA LEU A 423 23.55 -10.99 -7.86
C LEU A 423 22.70 -9.73 -7.70
N ASN A 424 23.05 -8.89 -6.74
CA ASN A 424 22.48 -7.55 -6.58
C ASN A 424 23.60 -6.52 -6.69
N ILE A 425 23.52 -5.67 -7.71
CA ILE A 425 24.50 -4.62 -8.00
C ILE A 425 23.78 -3.28 -8.27
N GLY A 426 22.58 -3.07 -7.72
CA GLY A 426 21.85 -1.82 -7.89
C GLY A 426 22.49 -0.65 -7.15
N VAL A 427 22.28 0.58 -7.63
CA VAL A 427 22.85 1.82 -7.07
C VAL A 427 24.38 1.71 -7.01
N ASN A 428 25.01 1.61 -8.17
CA ASN A 428 26.45 1.39 -8.31
C ASN A 428 27.10 2.18 -9.47
N ASP A 429 26.39 3.16 -10.03
CA ASP A 429 26.81 3.91 -11.22
C ASP A 429 27.06 2.99 -12.43
N ILE A 430 26.26 1.93 -12.54
CA ILE A 430 26.33 0.99 -13.67
C ILE A 430 25.52 1.54 -14.83
N THR A 431 26.13 1.58 -16.01
CA THR A 431 25.45 1.94 -17.26
C THR A 431 25.07 0.70 -18.06
N HIS A 432 24.47 0.91 -19.22
CA HIS A 432 24.23 -0.15 -20.20
C HIS A 432 25.47 -0.99 -20.56
N GLU A 433 26.69 -0.44 -20.47
CA GLU A 433 27.93 -1.20 -20.73
C GLU A 433 28.20 -2.25 -19.64
N GLY A 434 28.07 -1.88 -18.35
CA GLY A 434 28.22 -2.81 -17.24
C GLY A 434 27.14 -3.90 -17.23
N ALA A 435 25.89 -3.54 -17.53
CA ALA A 435 24.81 -4.51 -17.71
C ALA A 435 25.09 -5.49 -18.87
N HIS A 436 25.64 -4.98 -19.98
CA HIS A 436 26.06 -5.81 -21.11
C HIS A 436 27.17 -6.81 -20.72
N ASN A 437 28.15 -6.38 -19.92
CA ASN A 437 29.20 -7.26 -19.43
C ASN A 437 28.63 -8.41 -18.59
N VAL A 438 27.69 -8.10 -17.67
CA VAL A 438 27.02 -9.11 -16.84
C VAL A 438 26.24 -10.08 -17.71
N ALA A 439 25.43 -9.57 -18.65
CA ALA A 439 24.65 -10.37 -19.57
C ALA A 439 25.52 -11.29 -20.44
N SER A 440 26.73 -10.88 -20.81
CA SER A 440 27.63 -11.63 -21.70
C SER A 440 28.53 -12.65 -20.98
N SER A 441 28.40 -12.81 -19.66
CA SER A 441 29.29 -13.66 -18.87
C SER A 441 28.90 -15.14 -18.90
N GLU A 442 29.77 -16.00 -19.44
CA GLU A 442 29.62 -17.46 -19.35
C GLU A 442 29.75 -17.99 -17.91
N TYR A 443 30.37 -17.22 -17.01
CA TYR A 443 30.56 -17.59 -15.62
C TYR A 443 29.31 -17.32 -14.77
N LEU A 444 28.46 -16.37 -15.18
CA LEU A 444 27.22 -16.03 -14.46
C LEU A 444 25.99 -16.79 -14.96
N LYS A 445 26.17 -17.81 -15.81
CA LYS A 445 25.07 -18.58 -16.43
C LYS A 445 24.13 -19.31 -15.47
N ASN A 446 24.52 -19.44 -14.20
CA ASN A 446 23.72 -20.08 -13.14
C ASN A 446 22.89 -19.06 -12.33
N LEU A 447 22.91 -17.78 -12.70
CA LEU A 447 22.08 -16.77 -12.07
C LEU A 447 20.60 -17.11 -12.24
N THR A 448 19.91 -17.10 -11.11
CA THR A 448 18.46 -17.24 -10.99
C THR A 448 17.79 -15.93 -10.56
N SER A 449 18.56 -15.01 -9.99
CA SER A 449 18.10 -13.72 -9.51
C SER A 449 19.12 -12.63 -9.85
N LEU A 450 18.70 -11.58 -10.54
CA LEU A 450 19.52 -10.43 -10.88
C LEU A 450 18.79 -9.14 -10.48
N SER A 451 19.50 -8.23 -9.81
CA SER A 451 19.00 -6.91 -9.43
C SER A 451 19.99 -5.82 -9.84
N MET A 452 19.49 -4.83 -10.59
CA MET A 452 20.19 -3.61 -10.99
C MET A 452 19.20 -2.43 -10.82
N SER A 453 19.69 -1.25 -10.43
CA SER A 453 18.83 -0.09 -10.20
C SER A 453 19.58 1.22 -10.44
N ASP A 454 20.17 1.32 -11.64
CA ASP A 454 20.96 2.45 -12.15
C ASP A 454 20.42 2.90 -13.52
N ASP A 455 20.94 3.99 -14.10
CA ASP A 455 20.54 4.54 -15.40
C ASP A 455 20.97 3.67 -16.61
N ILE A 456 20.49 2.42 -16.64
CA ILE A 456 20.90 1.39 -17.60
C ILE A 456 20.08 1.43 -18.91
N LYS A 457 18.85 1.97 -18.90
CA LYS A 457 17.97 2.19 -20.07
C LYS A 457 17.62 0.91 -20.85
N ASP A 458 16.89 1.07 -21.94
CA ASP A 458 16.42 -0.04 -22.81
C ASP A 458 17.58 -0.86 -23.42
N GLN A 459 18.76 -0.28 -23.61
CA GLN A 459 19.95 -0.97 -24.14
C GLN A 459 20.44 -2.10 -23.22
N ALA A 460 20.35 -1.91 -21.90
CA ALA A 460 20.68 -2.95 -20.94
C ALA A 460 19.67 -4.08 -20.97
N VAL A 461 18.37 -3.74 -21.03
CA VAL A 461 17.28 -4.72 -21.17
C VAL A 461 17.51 -5.58 -22.40
N LYS A 462 17.91 -4.97 -23.52
CA LYS A 462 18.29 -5.69 -24.73
C LYS A 462 19.44 -6.67 -24.52
N SER A 463 20.50 -6.25 -23.85
CA SER A 463 21.64 -7.14 -23.58
C SER A 463 21.25 -8.34 -22.73
N ILE A 464 20.40 -8.14 -21.71
CA ILE A 464 19.88 -9.21 -20.86
C ILE A 464 18.95 -10.13 -21.67
N ALA A 465 18.01 -9.54 -22.41
CA ALA A 465 17.00 -10.23 -23.22
C ALA A 465 17.60 -11.07 -24.35
N ASP A 466 18.72 -10.65 -24.95
CA ASP A 466 19.38 -11.36 -26.05
C ASP A 466 20.38 -12.43 -25.55
N SER A 467 20.62 -12.54 -24.24
CA SER A 467 21.65 -13.42 -23.68
C SER A 467 21.14 -14.81 -23.33
N GLU A 468 21.74 -15.84 -23.95
CA GLU A 468 21.52 -17.24 -23.58
C GLU A 468 22.06 -17.58 -22.17
N PHE A 469 23.02 -16.82 -21.65
CA PHE A 469 23.57 -17.03 -20.31
C PHE A 469 22.58 -16.62 -19.23
N MET A 470 21.62 -15.75 -19.55
CA MET A 470 20.57 -15.31 -18.61
C MET A 470 19.31 -16.19 -18.64
N ALA A 471 19.34 -17.31 -19.37
CA ALA A 471 18.17 -18.17 -19.56
C ALA A 471 17.66 -18.86 -18.29
N ASN A 472 18.47 -18.90 -17.23
CA ASN A 472 18.09 -19.48 -15.93
C ASN A 472 17.47 -18.47 -14.96
N LEU A 473 17.33 -17.19 -15.35
CA LEU A 473 16.73 -16.18 -14.50
C LEU A 473 15.27 -16.53 -14.18
N THR A 474 14.96 -16.49 -12.90
CA THR A 474 13.62 -16.66 -12.32
C THR A 474 13.12 -15.39 -11.65
N SER A 475 14.04 -14.47 -11.29
CA SER A 475 13.74 -13.18 -10.70
C SER A 475 14.62 -12.12 -11.34
N LEU A 476 14.03 -11.04 -11.84
CA LEU A 476 14.74 -9.90 -12.43
C LEU A 476 14.18 -8.61 -11.85
N SER A 477 15.02 -7.80 -11.21
CA SER A 477 14.66 -6.47 -10.72
C SER A 477 15.48 -5.43 -11.45
N LEU A 478 14.80 -4.52 -12.15
CA LEU A 478 15.37 -3.39 -12.90
C LEU A 478 14.60 -2.11 -12.53
N SER A 479 14.35 -1.91 -11.25
CA SER A 479 13.65 -0.73 -10.74
C SER A 479 14.52 0.52 -10.83
N PHE A 480 13.94 1.69 -11.10
CA PHE A 480 14.67 2.96 -11.27
C PHE A 480 15.71 2.95 -12.40
N CYS A 481 15.41 2.28 -13.52
CA CYS A 481 16.35 2.05 -14.62
C CYS A 481 16.14 2.90 -15.89
N LEU A 482 15.19 3.85 -15.85
CA LEU A 482 14.74 4.64 -17.00
C LEU A 482 14.34 3.76 -18.21
N ILE A 483 13.74 2.59 -17.95
CA ILE A 483 13.23 1.67 -18.97
C ILE A 483 11.93 2.23 -19.54
N THR A 484 11.79 2.19 -20.87
CA THR A 484 10.58 2.66 -21.57
C THR A 484 9.74 1.49 -22.08
N ASP A 485 8.62 1.80 -22.77
CA ASP A 485 7.82 0.82 -23.51
C ASP A 485 8.65 -0.07 -24.45
N GLU A 486 9.76 0.46 -25.00
CA GLU A 486 10.61 -0.31 -25.91
C GLU A 486 11.41 -1.38 -25.16
N GLY A 487 12.00 -1.06 -24.01
CA GLY A 487 12.66 -2.06 -23.16
C GLY A 487 11.69 -3.15 -22.71
N ALA A 488 10.47 -2.78 -22.31
CA ALA A 488 9.42 -3.73 -21.97
C ALA A 488 9.07 -4.68 -23.13
N LYS A 489 8.95 -4.17 -24.36
CA LYS A 489 8.72 -4.97 -25.58
C LYS A 489 9.86 -5.93 -25.89
N ILE A 490 11.10 -5.47 -25.70
CA ILE A 490 12.30 -6.29 -25.90
C ILE A 490 12.29 -7.47 -24.93
N LEU A 491 12.03 -7.21 -23.66
CA LEU A 491 11.93 -8.26 -22.64
C LEU A 491 10.79 -9.24 -22.94
N ALA A 492 9.63 -8.74 -23.34
CA ALA A 492 8.47 -9.53 -23.75
C ALA A 492 8.75 -10.44 -24.97
N SER A 493 9.67 -10.06 -25.84
CA SER A 493 9.99 -10.79 -27.07
C SER A 493 11.14 -11.79 -26.90
N SER A 494 11.73 -11.89 -25.70
CA SER A 494 12.90 -12.73 -25.46
C SER A 494 12.54 -14.20 -25.21
N PRO A 495 13.07 -15.14 -26.02
CA PRO A 495 12.92 -16.57 -25.74
C PRO A 495 13.75 -17.04 -24.55
N PHE A 496 14.76 -16.28 -24.12
CA PHE A 496 15.62 -16.65 -22.99
C PHE A 496 14.98 -16.32 -21.63
N MET A 497 14.00 -15.42 -21.59
CA MET A 497 13.35 -15.01 -20.34
C MET A 497 12.19 -15.94 -19.91
N SER A 498 12.05 -17.11 -20.54
CA SER A 498 10.89 -17.98 -20.31
C SER A 498 10.80 -18.59 -18.91
N ASN A 499 11.89 -18.59 -18.15
CA ASN A 499 11.92 -19.09 -16.77
C ASN A 499 11.60 -18.00 -15.73
N LEU A 500 11.42 -16.74 -16.13
CA LEU A 500 11.09 -15.66 -15.21
C LEU A 500 9.78 -15.94 -14.50
N THR A 501 9.81 -15.83 -13.18
CA THR A 501 8.66 -15.94 -12.28
C THR A 501 8.38 -14.63 -11.54
N SER A 502 9.39 -13.77 -11.39
CA SER A 502 9.29 -12.45 -10.78
C SER A 502 10.01 -11.41 -11.63
N LEU A 503 9.34 -10.30 -11.91
CA LEU A 503 9.86 -9.18 -12.69
C LEU A 503 9.50 -7.86 -11.98
N GLU A 504 10.49 -7.16 -11.46
CA GLU A 504 10.29 -5.85 -10.83
C GLU A 504 10.83 -4.76 -11.76
N LEU A 505 9.97 -3.81 -12.11
CA LEU A 505 10.23 -2.70 -13.02
C LEU A 505 9.75 -1.39 -12.41
N THR A 506 9.68 -1.30 -11.08
CA THR A 506 9.18 -0.14 -10.34
C THR A 506 9.93 1.15 -10.69
N ASP A 507 9.21 2.27 -10.75
CA ASP A 507 9.73 3.62 -10.98
C ASP A 507 10.57 3.74 -12.27
N ASN A 508 10.06 3.20 -13.38
CA ASN A 508 10.60 3.37 -14.73
C ASN A 508 9.69 4.32 -15.56
N LEU A 509 9.83 4.29 -16.88
CA LEU A 509 9.08 5.10 -17.85
C LEU A 509 8.19 4.19 -18.73
N ILE A 510 7.72 3.08 -18.18
CA ILE A 510 6.87 2.13 -18.89
C ILE A 510 5.46 2.71 -18.94
N GLY A 511 4.85 2.69 -20.11
CA GLY A 511 3.48 3.07 -20.37
C GLY A 511 2.59 1.86 -20.64
N TYR A 512 1.37 2.11 -21.09
CA TYR A 512 0.42 1.06 -21.41
C TYR A 512 0.94 0.08 -22.48
N ALA A 513 1.63 0.56 -23.51
CA ALA A 513 2.10 -0.30 -24.61
C ALA A 513 3.19 -1.29 -24.17
N GLY A 514 4.08 -0.89 -23.26
CA GLY A 514 5.08 -1.77 -22.67
C GLY A 514 4.46 -2.81 -21.75
N ALA A 515 3.56 -2.39 -20.86
CA ALA A 515 2.83 -3.30 -19.97
C ALA A 515 1.99 -4.34 -20.76
N SER A 516 1.29 -3.89 -21.81
CA SER A 516 0.58 -4.74 -22.77
C SER A 516 1.48 -5.79 -23.42
N SER A 517 2.69 -5.40 -23.82
CA SER A 517 3.64 -6.30 -24.44
C SER A 517 4.15 -7.35 -23.46
N LEU A 518 4.48 -6.96 -22.23
CA LEU A 518 4.87 -7.88 -21.15
C LEU A 518 3.74 -8.86 -20.82
N ALA A 519 2.51 -8.37 -20.77
CA ALA A 519 1.32 -9.18 -20.58
C ALA A 519 1.19 -10.24 -21.67
N THR A 520 1.13 -9.81 -22.93
CA THR A 520 0.83 -10.67 -24.08
C THR A 520 2.01 -11.49 -24.58
N SER A 521 3.14 -11.48 -23.87
CA SER A 521 4.34 -12.22 -24.23
C SER A 521 4.07 -13.72 -24.35
N MET A 522 4.43 -14.31 -25.49
CA MET A 522 4.40 -15.76 -25.69
C MET A 522 5.56 -16.49 -25.00
N TYR A 523 6.53 -15.76 -24.43
CA TYR A 523 7.72 -16.32 -23.82
C TYR A 523 7.70 -16.24 -22.29
N LEU A 524 7.15 -15.17 -21.69
CA LEU A 524 7.05 -14.96 -20.24
C LEU A 524 5.95 -15.83 -19.58
N THR A 525 5.81 -17.08 -20.02
CA THR A 525 4.71 -17.97 -19.64
C THR A 525 4.76 -18.44 -18.19
N ASN A 526 5.91 -18.34 -17.53
CA ASN A 526 6.09 -18.72 -16.12
C ASN A 526 6.02 -17.52 -15.16
N LEU A 527 5.77 -16.31 -15.68
CA LEU A 527 5.77 -15.09 -14.88
C LEU A 527 4.59 -15.11 -13.90
N LYS A 528 4.88 -14.95 -12.61
CA LYS A 528 3.90 -14.96 -11.51
C LYS A 528 3.77 -13.62 -10.82
N VAL A 529 4.83 -12.82 -10.87
CA VAL A 529 4.99 -11.55 -10.16
C VAL A 529 5.54 -10.54 -11.16
N ILE A 530 4.85 -9.42 -11.31
CA ILE A 530 5.27 -8.26 -12.10
C ILE A 530 4.97 -6.96 -11.33
N ASP A 531 6.01 -6.22 -10.91
CA ASP A 531 5.88 -4.91 -10.26
C ASP A 531 6.13 -3.79 -11.27
N LEU A 532 5.13 -2.92 -11.45
CA LEU A 532 5.18 -1.74 -12.33
C LEU A 532 4.80 -0.46 -11.55
N ASN A 533 4.94 -0.46 -10.22
CA ASN A 533 4.56 0.70 -9.41
C ASN A 533 5.46 1.90 -9.73
N GLY A 534 4.91 3.12 -9.74
CA GLY A 534 5.68 4.32 -10.05
C GLY A 534 5.99 4.52 -11.55
N ASP A 535 5.58 3.60 -12.42
CA ASP A 535 5.57 3.79 -13.86
C ASP A 535 4.45 4.73 -14.32
N ASN A 536 4.54 5.21 -15.57
CA ASN A 536 3.60 6.17 -16.15
C ASN A 536 2.31 5.48 -16.64
N ILE A 537 1.69 4.68 -15.78
CA ILE A 537 0.57 3.81 -16.12
C ILE A 537 -0.60 3.99 -15.15
N THR A 538 -1.81 4.12 -15.69
CA THR A 538 -3.05 4.14 -14.90
C THR A 538 -3.49 2.70 -14.57
N MET A 539 -3.84 2.45 -13.30
CA MET A 539 -4.11 1.11 -12.74
C MET A 539 -5.14 0.29 -13.55
N ASP A 540 -6.11 0.93 -14.18
CA ASP A 540 -7.20 0.27 -14.89
C ASP A 540 -6.79 -0.35 -16.24
N GLY A 541 -5.72 0.15 -16.88
CA GLY A 541 -5.25 -0.35 -18.18
C GLY A 541 -4.42 -1.62 -18.09
N ILE A 542 -3.55 -1.71 -17.08
CA ILE A 542 -2.64 -2.86 -16.85
C ILE A 542 -3.41 -4.13 -16.50
N LEU A 543 -4.41 -4.00 -15.63
CA LEU A 543 -5.17 -5.14 -15.10
C LEU A 543 -5.93 -5.86 -16.22
N GLN A 544 -6.48 -5.14 -17.20
CA GLN A 544 -7.23 -5.77 -18.29
C GLN A 544 -6.38 -6.67 -19.20
N GLU A 545 -5.14 -6.27 -19.51
CA GLU A 545 -4.29 -7.04 -20.45
C GLU A 545 -3.47 -8.13 -19.77
N LEU A 546 -2.89 -7.89 -18.59
CA LEU A 546 -2.17 -8.93 -17.82
C LEU A 546 -3.06 -10.13 -17.52
N LEU A 547 -4.33 -9.87 -17.21
CA LEU A 547 -5.30 -10.92 -16.98
C LEU A 547 -5.79 -11.60 -18.28
N PHE A 548 -5.81 -10.91 -19.42
CA PHE A 548 -6.14 -11.54 -20.73
C PHE A 548 -5.07 -12.55 -21.15
N ALA A 549 -3.82 -12.33 -20.75
CA ALA A 549 -2.70 -13.22 -21.03
C ALA A 549 -2.40 -14.28 -19.96
N GLY A 550 -3.17 -14.32 -18.86
CA GLY A 550 -3.04 -15.33 -17.81
C GLY A 550 -1.89 -15.11 -16.83
N ILE A 551 -1.22 -13.95 -16.87
CA ILE A 551 -0.15 -13.57 -15.95
C ILE A 551 -0.78 -12.90 -14.71
N PRO A 552 -0.59 -13.41 -13.48
CA PRO A 552 -1.08 -12.74 -12.27
C PRO A 552 -0.29 -11.43 -12.04
N PRO A 553 -0.94 -10.26 -11.94
CA PRO A 553 -0.27 -9.05 -11.48
C PRO A 553 -0.06 -9.10 -9.96
N LEU A 554 1.11 -9.55 -9.54
CA LEU A 554 1.68 -9.27 -8.21
C LEU A 554 2.82 -8.27 -8.50
N VAL A 555 2.58 -6.98 -8.68
CA VAL A 555 2.40 -5.99 -7.63
C VAL A 555 1.61 -4.82 -8.22
N ILE A 556 0.30 -5.00 -8.29
CA ILE A 556 -0.58 -4.00 -7.71
C ILE A 556 -1.02 -4.66 -6.41
N GLN A 557 -0.51 -4.25 -5.26
CA GLN A 557 -0.99 -4.74 -3.97
C GLN A 557 -2.42 -4.24 -3.72
N LYS A 558 -3.36 -4.86 -4.42
CA LYS A 558 -4.70 -5.20 -3.96
C LYS A 558 -5.00 -6.59 -4.49
N GLU A 559 -4.97 -7.53 -3.55
CA GLU A 559 -5.62 -8.84 -3.56
C GLU A 559 -6.44 -9.14 -4.82
N ASN A 560 -5.90 -9.98 -5.69
CA ASN A 560 -6.71 -10.85 -6.54
C ASN A 560 -5.95 -12.17 -6.66
N GLU A 561 -6.15 -13.05 -5.69
CA GLU A 561 -5.88 -14.47 -5.89
C GLU A 561 -6.62 -14.90 -7.17
N GLN A 562 -5.92 -15.48 -8.15
CA GLN A 562 -6.62 -16.25 -9.19
C GLN A 562 -7.43 -17.33 -8.45
N LEU A 563 -8.76 -17.26 -8.54
CA LEU A 563 -9.66 -18.21 -7.91
C LEU A 563 -9.22 -19.63 -8.24
N SER A 564 -8.97 -20.43 -7.21
CA SER A 564 -8.84 -21.88 -7.38
C SER A 564 -10.08 -22.40 -8.11
N THR A 565 -9.96 -23.52 -8.83
CA THR A 565 -11.10 -24.14 -9.54
C THR A 565 -12.32 -24.35 -8.62
N LYS A 566 -12.07 -24.56 -7.32
CA LYS A 566 -13.13 -24.64 -6.31
C LYS A 566 -13.78 -23.29 -6.03
N GLN A 567 -13.01 -22.22 -5.86
CA GLN A 567 -13.58 -20.89 -5.60
C GLN A 567 -14.36 -20.37 -6.83
N GLN A 568 -13.90 -20.60 -8.07
CA GLN A 568 -14.67 -20.26 -9.28
C GLN A 568 -16.01 -21.03 -9.34
N GLN A 569 -16.01 -22.33 -9.03
CA GLN A 569 -17.24 -23.13 -8.96
C GLN A 569 -18.23 -22.60 -7.91
N VAL A 570 -17.73 -21.99 -6.84
CA VAL A 570 -18.57 -21.40 -5.80
C VAL A 570 -19.19 -20.11 -6.31
N VAL A 571 -18.39 -19.23 -6.92
CA VAL A 571 -18.90 -17.99 -7.51
C VAL A 571 -19.93 -18.31 -8.61
N ASP A 572 -19.64 -19.26 -9.50
CA ASP A 572 -20.57 -19.69 -10.55
C ASP A 572 -21.91 -20.18 -9.97
N LYS A 573 -21.87 -20.94 -8.88
CA LYS A 573 -23.09 -21.43 -8.20
C LYS A 573 -23.85 -20.32 -7.47
N CYS A 574 -23.15 -19.40 -6.82
CA CYS A 574 -23.78 -18.22 -6.23
C CYS A 574 -24.50 -17.41 -7.31
N LEU A 575 -23.83 -17.17 -8.45
CA LEU A 575 -24.42 -16.49 -9.60
C LEU A 575 -25.62 -17.27 -10.15
N ASP A 576 -25.54 -18.59 -10.31
CA ASP A 576 -26.66 -19.44 -10.75
C ASP A 576 -27.89 -19.30 -9.86
N GLU A 577 -27.71 -19.36 -8.55
CA GLU A 577 -28.80 -19.25 -7.57
C GLU A 577 -29.44 -17.86 -7.62
N MET A 578 -28.62 -16.80 -7.71
CA MET A 578 -29.10 -15.43 -7.82
C MET A 578 -29.81 -15.14 -9.14
N ILE A 579 -29.27 -15.64 -10.25
CA ILE A 579 -29.86 -15.55 -11.58
C ILE A 579 -31.21 -16.28 -11.61
N LEU A 580 -31.27 -17.48 -11.02
CA LEU A 580 -32.52 -18.25 -10.90
C LEU A 580 -33.58 -17.50 -10.09
N LEU A 581 -33.19 -16.89 -8.96
CA LEU A 581 -34.09 -16.10 -8.13
C LEU A 581 -34.64 -14.88 -8.88
N LEU A 582 -33.79 -14.16 -9.62
CA LEU A 582 -34.22 -13.02 -10.44
C LEU A 582 -35.14 -13.45 -11.60
N LYS A 583 -34.88 -14.62 -12.21
CA LYS A 583 -35.76 -15.19 -13.24
C LYS A 583 -37.15 -15.57 -12.70
N GLN A 584 -37.21 -16.10 -11.47
CA GLN A 584 -38.48 -16.47 -10.83
C GLN A 584 -39.26 -15.23 -10.36
N HIS A 585 -38.55 -14.18 -9.95
CA HIS A 585 -39.12 -12.96 -9.39
C HIS A 585 -38.38 -11.71 -9.92
N PRO A 586 -38.79 -11.14 -11.06
CA PRO A 586 -38.13 -9.99 -11.67
C PRO A 586 -38.58 -8.67 -11.01
N HIS A 587 -38.13 -8.36 -9.79
CA HIS A 587 -38.38 -7.06 -9.14
C HIS A 587 -37.11 -6.25 -8.88
N THR A 588 -37.27 -4.92 -8.84
CA THR A 588 -36.19 -3.93 -8.63
C THR A 588 -35.33 -4.23 -7.40
N LYS A 589 -35.93 -4.64 -6.28
CA LYS A 589 -35.20 -4.98 -5.06
C LYS A 589 -34.28 -6.21 -5.19
N GLN A 590 -34.66 -7.18 -6.03
CA GLN A 590 -33.80 -8.34 -6.33
C GLN A 590 -32.67 -7.95 -7.29
N ALA A 591 -32.92 -7.04 -8.24
CA ALA A 591 -31.89 -6.46 -9.09
C ALA A 591 -30.86 -5.65 -8.28
N GLU A 592 -31.30 -4.83 -7.31
CA GLU A 592 -30.42 -4.11 -6.38
C GLU A 592 -29.56 -5.07 -5.54
N THR A 593 -30.17 -6.16 -5.05
CA THR A 593 -29.45 -7.19 -4.27
C THR A 593 -28.39 -7.89 -5.15
N LEU A 594 -28.73 -8.18 -6.41
CA LEU A 594 -27.80 -8.73 -7.39
C LEU A 594 -26.63 -7.78 -7.65
N ASN A 595 -26.91 -6.50 -7.90
CA ASN A 595 -25.89 -5.47 -8.11
C ASN A 595 -24.96 -5.32 -6.89
N PHE A 596 -25.50 -5.37 -5.67
CA PHE A 596 -24.71 -5.32 -4.45
C PHE A 596 -23.76 -6.52 -4.31
N CYS A 597 -24.25 -7.73 -4.58
CA CYS A 597 -23.41 -8.93 -4.50
C CYS A 597 -22.40 -8.98 -5.66
N LEU A 598 -22.76 -8.54 -6.86
CA LEU A 598 -21.83 -8.43 -7.98
C LEU A 598 -20.70 -7.47 -7.66
N ARG A 599 -21.02 -6.31 -7.07
CA ARG A 599 -20.00 -5.40 -6.56
C ARG A 599 -19.10 -6.07 -5.53
N GLY A 600 -19.66 -6.83 -4.58
CA GLY A 600 -18.88 -7.60 -3.61
C GLY A 600 -17.95 -8.63 -4.27
N ILE A 601 -18.45 -9.38 -5.26
CA ILE A 601 -17.67 -10.35 -6.06
C ILE A 601 -16.55 -9.65 -6.84
N ILE A 602 -16.83 -8.50 -7.45
CA ILE A 602 -15.90 -7.77 -8.31
C ILE A 602 -14.86 -7.00 -7.49
N ASP A 603 -15.28 -6.36 -6.39
CA ASP A 603 -14.37 -5.70 -5.44
C ASP A 603 -13.30 -6.68 -4.94
N GLN A 604 -13.67 -7.95 -4.83
CA GLN A 604 -12.88 -8.96 -4.16
C GLN A 604 -12.10 -9.91 -5.07
N PHE A 605 -12.69 -10.33 -6.19
CA PHE A 605 -12.09 -11.29 -7.11
C PHE A 605 -11.85 -10.70 -8.51
N GLY A 606 -12.21 -9.43 -8.70
CA GLY A 606 -12.12 -8.75 -9.97
C GLY A 606 -13.25 -9.10 -10.94
N LEU A 607 -13.34 -8.32 -12.01
CA LEU A 607 -14.45 -8.35 -12.97
C LEU A 607 -14.49 -9.62 -13.85
N LEU A 608 -13.37 -10.32 -13.97
CA LEU A 608 -13.24 -11.47 -14.89
C LEU A 608 -14.00 -12.71 -14.44
N VAL A 609 -14.23 -12.83 -13.14
CA VAL A 609 -14.89 -13.98 -12.53
C VAL A 609 -16.32 -14.13 -13.01
N ILE A 610 -16.96 -13.00 -13.34
CA ILE A 610 -18.34 -12.98 -13.83
C ILE A 610 -18.43 -12.90 -15.36
N ARG A 611 -17.31 -12.89 -16.08
CA ARG A 611 -17.26 -12.63 -17.54
C ARG A 611 -18.14 -13.58 -18.34
N SER A 612 -18.13 -14.87 -18.00
CA SER A 612 -18.94 -15.90 -18.69
C SER A 612 -20.45 -15.71 -18.52
N ARG A 613 -20.87 -14.91 -17.53
CA ARG A 613 -22.27 -14.66 -17.17
C ARG A 613 -22.68 -13.20 -17.36
N MET A 614 -21.76 -12.36 -17.81
CA MET A 614 -21.94 -10.92 -17.86
C MET A 614 -23.09 -10.52 -18.80
N GLU A 615 -23.14 -11.09 -20.00
CA GLU A 615 -24.23 -10.86 -20.96
C GLU A 615 -25.59 -11.27 -20.36
N GLU A 616 -25.67 -12.48 -19.77
CA GLU A 616 -26.91 -12.98 -19.14
C GLU A 616 -27.38 -12.07 -17.99
N ILE A 617 -26.45 -11.65 -17.12
CA ILE A 617 -26.74 -10.78 -15.98
C ILE A 617 -27.22 -9.41 -16.46
N ILE A 618 -26.52 -8.81 -17.43
CA ILE A 618 -26.84 -7.49 -17.96
C ILE A 618 -28.19 -7.51 -18.68
N ASP A 619 -28.44 -8.51 -19.53
CA ASP A 619 -29.72 -8.65 -20.22
C ASP A 619 -30.90 -8.77 -19.25
N MET A 620 -30.72 -9.54 -18.18
CA MET A 620 -31.75 -9.68 -17.15
C MET A 620 -31.97 -8.40 -16.34
N LEU A 621 -30.89 -7.72 -15.93
CA LEU A 621 -30.99 -6.45 -15.22
C LEU A 621 -31.70 -5.41 -16.10
N PHE A 622 -31.33 -5.29 -17.38
CA PHE A 622 -32.03 -4.42 -18.32
C PHE A 622 -33.48 -4.82 -18.53
N LYS A 623 -33.80 -6.12 -18.55
CA LYS A 623 -35.18 -6.59 -18.66
C LYS A 623 -36.01 -6.19 -17.45
N VAL A 624 -35.52 -6.42 -16.23
CA VAL A 624 -36.20 -6.02 -14.99
C VAL A 624 -36.40 -4.50 -14.96
N VAL A 625 -35.37 -3.74 -15.34
CA VAL A 625 -35.42 -2.28 -15.35
C VAL A 625 -36.42 -1.76 -16.41
N ARG A 626 -36.47 -2.34 -17.61
CA ARG A 626 -37.41 -1.94 -18.67
C ARG A 626 -38.86 -2.39 -18.41
N GLU A 627 -39.07 -3.57 -17.84
CA GLU A 627 -40.41 -4.09 -17.54
C GLU A 627 -41.12 -3.34 -16.41
N ASN A 628 -40.35 -2.71 -15.50
CA ASN A 628 -40.88 -1.90 -14.40
C ASN A 628 -41.11 -0.41 -14.77
N VAL A 629 -40.75 0.02 -15.98
CA VAL A 629 -40.91 1.40 -16.48
C VAL A 629 -42.02 1.52 -17.52
N ASP A 630 -42.62 0.41 -17.97
CA ASP A 630 -43.72 0.41 -18.95
C ASP A 630 -45.01 0.96 -18.30
N PRO A 631 -45.45 2.19 -18.65
CA PRO A 631 -46.65 2.80 -18.05
C PRO A 631 -47.94 2.08 -18.45
N THR A 632 -47.86 1.13 -19.38
CA THR A 632 -49.03 0.41 -19.92
C THR A 632 -49.36 -0.89 -19.17
N LYS A 633 -48.54 -1.28 -18.18
CA LYS A 633 -48.64 -2.57 -17.48
C LYS A 633 -49.13 -2.52 -16.03
N GLU A 634 -49.68 -1.41 -15.55
CA GLU A 634 -50.42 -1.49 -14.28
C GLU A 634 -51.78 -2.15 -14.47
N GLU A 635 -51.95 -3.24 -13.72
CA GLU A 635 -53.21 -3.96 -13.57
C GLU A 635 -54.34 -2.98 -13.22
N THR A 636 -55.47 -3.23 -13.84
CA THR A 636 -56.77 -2.60 -13.60
C THR A 636 -57.15 -2.61 -12.12
N THR A 637 -56.67 -1.64 -11.35
CA THR A 637 -57.29 -1.24 -10.08
C THR A 637 -57.81 0.17 -10.23
N THR A 638 -59.10 0.22 -10.53
CA THR A 638 -59.95 1.39 -10.41
C THR A 638 -59.63 2.17 -9.13
N HIS A 639 -59.15 3.41 -9.26
CA HIS A 639 -59.79 4.60 -8.68
C HIS A 639 -59.10 5.86 -9.21
N ALA A 640 -59.94 6.84 -9.54
CA ALA A 640 -59.55 8.12 -10.09
C ALA A 640 -58.56 8.83 -9.16
N ASN A 641 -57.35 9.09 -9.66
CA ASN A 641 -56.41 9.98 -9.01
C ASN A 641 -55.88 10.98 -10.04
N SER A 642 -55.80 12.22 -9.60
CA SER A 642 -55.43 13.43 -10.34
C SER A 642 -54.17 13.26 -11.17
N THR A 643 -54.07 13.99 -12.28
CA THR A 643 -52.88 14.13 -13.16
C THR A 643 -51.55 14.27 -12.41
N LEU A 644 -51.56 14.88 -11.22
CA LEU A 644 -50.38 15.05 -10.36
C LEU A 644 -49.83 13.71 -9.79
N GLN A 645 -50.69 12.72 -9.57
CA GLN A 645 -50.30 11.44 -8.95
C GLN A 645 -49.68 10.49 -9.98
N GLN A 646 -50.19 10.53 -11.23
CA GLN A 646 -49.56 9.88 -12.38
C GLN A 646 -48.21 10.49 -12.73
N GLU A 647 -48.04 11.82 -12.61
CA GLU A 647 -46.73 12.48 -12.76
C GLU A 647 -45.74 12.06 -11.66
N ILE A 648 -46.17 12.01 -10.39
CA ILE A 648 -45.31 11.57 -9.27
C ILE A 648 -44.89 10.09 -9.40
N GLU A 649 -45.79 9.21 -9.86
CA GLU A 649 -45.49 7.78 -10.07
C GLU A 649 -44.61 7.54 -11.29
N SER A 650 -44.83 8.26 -12.40
CA SER A 650 -43.93 8.28 -13.56
C SER A 650 -42.52 8.75 -13.18
N ASN A 651 -42.41 9.78 -12.33
CA ASN A 651 -41.14 10.34 -11.90
C ASN A 651 -40.36 9.40 -10.96
N ARG A 652 -41.05 8.66 -10.07
CA ARG A 652 -40.40 7.62 -9.24
C ARG A 652 -39.79 6.48 -10.06
N CYS A 653 -40.40 6.13 -11.19
CA CYS A 653 -39.88 5.07 -12.08
C CYS A 653 -38.56 5.47 -12.76
N ILE A 654 -38.37 6.76 -13.07
CA ILE A 654 -37.16 7.28 -13.71
C ILE A 654 -35.97 7.28 -12.74
N TYR A 655 -36.15 7.68 -11.48
CA TYR A 655 -35.07 7.63 -10.49
C TYR A 655 -34.62 6.19 -10.22
N ALA A 656 -35.57 5.27 -10.06
CA ALA A 656 -35.24 3.85 -9.91
C ALA A 656 -34.55 3.27 -11.16
N TYR A 657 -34.91 3.75 -12.36
CA TYR A 657 -34.26 3.38 -13.61
C TYR A 657 -32.81 3.87 -13.66
N LEU A 658 -32.57 5.16 -13.41
CA LEU A 658 -31.22 5.75 -13.44
C LEU A 658 -30.33 5.23 -12.30
N ASP A 659 -30.83 5.03 -11.09
CA ASP A 659 -30.05 4.52 -9.95
C ASP A 659 -29.60 3.06 -10.14
N ASN A 660 -30.46 2.22 -10.76
CA ASN A 660 -30.10 0.84 -11.07
C ASN A 660 -29.03 0.78 -12.18
N ILE A 661 -29.13 1.64 -13.19
CA ILE A 661 -28.12 1.73 -14.25
C ILE A 661 -26.83 2.34 -13.70
N ASP A 662 -26.88 3.37 -12.86
CA ASP A 662 -25.72 3.99 -12.21
C ASP A 662 -24.94 2.97 -11.39
N SER A 663 -25.65 2.10 -10.67
CA SER A 663 -25.06 0.98 -9.95
C SER A 663 -24.32 0.02 -10.89
N MET A 664 -24.87 -0.29 -12.06
CA MET A 664 -24.22 -1.13 -13.07
C MET A 664 -23.00 -0.44 -13.69
N VAL A 665 -23.10 0.84 -14.00
CA VAL A 665 -22.01 1.67 -14.54
C VAL A 665 -20.85 1.77 -13.55
N CYS A 666 -21.14 1.97 -12.27
CA CYS A 666 -20.14 2.00 -11.20
C CYS A 666 -19.41 0.65 -11.04
N VAL A 667 -20.11 -0.45 -11.32
CA VAL A 667 -19.59 -1.82 -11.19
C VAL A 667 -18.77 -2.23 -12.42
N LEU A 668 -19.25 -1.90 -13.62
CA LEU A 668 -18.64 -2.33 -14.89
C LEU A 668 -17.59 -1.32 -15.41
N ARG A 669 -17.67 -0.05 -15.03
CA ARG A 669 -16.74 1.03 -15.41
C ARG A 669 -16.48 1.03 -16.93
N LYS A 670 -15.22 0.99 -17.37
CA LYS A 670 -14.81 0.91 -18.79
C LYS A 670 -15.47 -0.24 -19.57
N GLN A 671 -15.83 -1.35 -18.91
CA GLN A 671 -16.50 -2.48 -19.56
C GLN A 671 -17.98 -2.23 -19.84
N PHE A 672 -18.54 -1.12 -19.34
CA PHE A 672 -19.91 -0.72 -19.67
C PHE A 672 -20.05 -0.18 -21.10
N THR A 673 -18.95 0.25 -21.74
CA THR A 673 -18.96 0.91 -23.05
C THR A 673 -19.76 0.17 -24.14
N PRO A 674 -19.65 -1.17 -24.32
CA PRO A 674 -20.44 -1.90 -25.33
C PRO A 674 -21.96 -1.87 -25.09
N TYR A 675 -22.38 -1.60 -23.85
CA TYR A 675 -23.78 -1.59 -23.45
C TYR A 675 -24.39 -0.18 -23.47
N LEU A 676 -23.57 0.87 -23.68
CA LEU A 676 -24.07 2.24 -23.82
C LEU A 676 -25.12 2.34 -24.93
N ASP A 677 -24.92 1.65 -26.06
CA ASP A 677 -25.86 1.65 -27.19
C ASP A 677 -27.28 1.23 -26.79
N LEU A 678 -27.42 0.36 -25.78
CA LEU A 678 -28.71 -0.17 -25.32
C LEU A 678 -29.54 0.87 -24.57
N ILE A 679 -28.91 1.90 -24.00
CA ILE A 679 -29.57 2.92 -23.19
C ILE A 679 -29.35 4.34 -23.69
N TRP A 680 -28.43 4.55 -24.63
CA TRP A 680 -28.02 5.88 -25.06
C TRP A 680 -29.19 6.73 -25.57
N GLN A 681 -30.08 6.13 -26.35
CA GLN A 681 -31.26 6.83 -26.84
C GLN A 681 -32.25 7.19 -25.73
N ASP A 682 -32.34 6.37 -24.68
CA ASP A 682 -33.18 6.68 -23.53
C ASP A 682 -32.57 7.82 -22.72
N ILE A 683 -31.26 7.82 -22.50
CA ILE A 683 -30.52 8.92 -21.85
C ILE A 683 -30.72 10.24 -22.63
N LEU A 684 -30.58 10.21 -23.96
CA LEU A 684 -30.75 11.42 -24.79
C LEU A 684 -32.16 11.99 -24.73
N LYS A 685 -33.22 11.17 -24.61
CA LYS A 685 -34.59 11.67 -24.48
C LYS A 685 -34.76 12.58 -23.25
N TYR A 686 -34.01 12.31 -22.18
CA TYR A 686 -34.05 13.12 -20.95
C TYR A 686 -33.16 14.37 -21.01
N LEU A 687 -32.24 14.45 -21.97
CA LEU A 687 -31.38 15.61 -22.22
C LEU A 687 -31.90 16.55 -23.31
N GLN A 688 -32.76 16.04 -24.18
CA GLN A 688 -33.38 16.83 -25.24
C GLN A 688 -34.43 17.74 -24.61
N ILE A 689 -34.31 19.04 -24.87
CA ILE A 689 -35.13 20.10 -24.28
C ILE A 689 -36.51 20.14 -24.95
N PRO A 690 -37.59 19.83 -24.23
CA PRO A 690 -38.83 20.58 -24.33
C PRO A 690 -38.88 21.57 -23.16
N ASN A 691 -39.39 22.77 -23.42
CA ASN A 691 -39.48 23.93 -22.49
C ASN A 691 -40.26 23.69 -21.16
N ASN A 692 -40.57 22.44 -20.78
CA ASN A 692 -41.46 22.08 -19.67
C ASN A 692 -40.99 20.89 -18.79
N GLN A 693 -39.74 20.38 -18.90
CA GLN A 693 -39.26 19.32 -18.00
C GLN A 693 -38.94 19.85 -16.58
N PRO A 694 -39.24 19.11 -15.50
CA PRO A 694 -38.88 19.49 -14.14
C PRO A 694 -37.35 19.62 -13.92
N GLU A 695 -36.93 20.66 -13.18
CA GLU A 695 -35.51 20.97 -12.93
C GLU A 695 -34.72 19.82 -12.26
N GLU A 696 -35.40 19.03 -11.42
CA GLU A 696 -34.82 17.89 -10.71
C GLU A 696 -34.46 16.73 -11.65
N GLU A 697 -35.28 16.49 -12.69
CA GLU A 697 -35.06 15.41 -13.66
C GLU A 697 -33.84 15.69 -14.54
N ILE A 698 -33.73 16.93 -15.04
CA ILE A 698 -32.59 17.39 -15.83
C ILE A 698 -31.30 17.32 -15.01
N THR A 699 -31.37 17.75 -13.74
CA THR A 699 -30.21 17.73 -12.84
C THR A 699 -29.74 16.30 -12.59
N SER A 700 -30.66 15.36 -12.34
CA SER A 700 -30.33 13.95 -12.11
C SER A 700 -29.83 13.25 -13.38
N ALA A 701 -30.41 13.52 -14.55
CA ALA A 701 -29.92 12.99 -15.81
C ALA A 701 -28.49 13.46 -16.11
N LEU A 702 -28.20 14.76 -15.91
CA LEU A 702 -26.84 15.30 -16.05
C LEU A 702 -25.88 14.71 -15.00
N CYS A 703 -26.35 14.46 -13.77
CA CYS A 703 -25.56 13.83 -12.72
C CYS A 703 -25.14 12.40 -13.13
N PHE A 704 -26.10 11.60 -13.60
CA PHE A 704 -25.87 10.25 -14.10
C PHE A 704 -24.91 10.22 -15.30
N ILE A 705 -25.01 11.18 -16.22
CA ILE A 705 -24.07 11.26 -17.34
C ILE A 705 -22.67 11.59 -16.85
N CYS A 706 -22.54 12.49 -15.88
CA CYS A 706 -21.24 12.82 -15.32
C CYS A 706 -20.61 11.62 -14.62
N SER A 707 -21.36 10.88 -13.79
CA SER A 707 -20.88 9.63 -13.18
C SER A 707 -20.52 8.58 -14.24
N SER A 708 -21.28 8.52 -15.34
CA SER A 708 -20.99 7.61 -16.45
C SER A 708 -19.72 7.96 -17.22
N ILE A 709 -19.47 9.25 -17.51
CA ILE A 709 -18.22 9.70 -18.12
C ILE A 709 -17.03 9.37 -17.22
N GLU A 710 -17.15 9.63 -15.92
CA GLU A 710 -16.08 9.37 -14.95
C GLU A 710 -15.80 7.86 -14.77
N ALA A 711 -16.84 7.02 -14.83
CA ALA A 711 -16.68 5.57 -14.71
C ALA A 711 -16.14 4.90 -15.98
N VAL A 712 -16.53 5.41 -17.16
CA VAL A 712 -16.11 4.85 -18.47
C VAL A 712 -14.76 5.43 -18.93
N GLU A 713 -14.45 6.67 -18.51
CA GLU A 713 -13.29 7.46 -18.91
C GLU A 713 -13.27 7.78 -20.42
N GLU A 714 -13.03 6.79 -21.28
CA GLU A 714 -12.94 6.95 -22.74
C GLU A 714 -14.29 6.70 -23.43
N LEU A 715 -14.97 7.78 -23.82
CA LEU A 715 -16.25 7.73 -24.51
C LEU A 715 -16.03 7.74 -26.04
N PRO A 716 -16.64 6.81 -26.79
CA PRO A 716 -16.57 6.82 -28.24
C PRO A 716 -16.99 8.17 -28.86
N THR A 717 -16.27 8.60 -29.90
CA THR A 717 -16.48 9.89 -30.62
C THR A 717 -17.94 10.18 -30.97
N ALA A 718 -18.73 9.15 -31.34
CA ALA A 718 -20.14 9.30 -31.68
C ALA A 718 -21.01 9.82 -30.52
N TYR A 719 -20.66 9.44 -29.29
CA TYR A 719 -21.34 9.88 -28.07
C TYR A 719 -20.87 11.28 -27.68
N CYS A 720 -19.56 11.54 -27.71
CA CYS A 720 -18.97 12.86 -27.47
C CYS A 720 -19.56 13.93 -28.40
N SER A 721 -19.69 13.61 -29.70
CA SER A 721 -20.24 14.51 -30.73
C SER A 721 -21.68 14.94 -30.44
N GLN A 722 -22.47 14.10 -29.76
CA GLN A 722 -23.85 14.41 -29.37
C GLN A 722 -23.90 15.12 -28.02
N LEU A 723 -23.02 14.76 -27.09
CA LEU A 723 -23.05 15.22 -25.71
C LEU A 723 -22.44 16.60 -25.51
N ILE A 724 -21.35 16.93 -26.21
CA ILE A 724 -20.66 18.23 -26.06
C ILE A 724 -21.60 19.42 -26.34
N PRO A 725 -22.39 19.44 -27.44
CA PRO A 725 -23.35 20.52 -27.68
C PRO A 725 -24.41 20.66 -26.57
N ILE A 726 -24.89 19.54 -26.04
CA ILE A 726 -25.90 19.50 -24.97
C ILE A 726 -25.32 20.08 -23.68
N LEU A 727 -24.15 19.62 -23.26
CA LEU A 727 -23.50 20.13 -22.04
C LEU A 727 -23.18 21.62 -22.17
N MET A 728 -22.66 22.07 -23.31
CA MET A 728 -22.41 23.49 -23.57
C MET A 728 -23.69 24.34 -23.48
N GLN A 729 -24.83 23.82 -23.92
CA GLN A 729 -26.11 24.49 -23.75
C GLN A 729 -26.48 24.63 -22.26
N TYR A 730 -26.34 23.55 -21.49
CA TYR A 730 -26.66 23.54 -20.07
C TYR A 730 -25.69 24.36 -19.19
N MET A 731 -24.45 24.57 -19.61
CA MET A 731 -23.51 25.50 -18.94
C MET A 731 -24.04 26.94 -18.87
N THR A 732 -25.01 27.29 -19.71
CA THR A 732 -25.66 28.62 -19.74
C THR A 732 -27.12 28.59 -19.26
N HIS A 733 -27.58 27.46 -18.71
CA HIS A 733 -28.96 27.30 -18.25
C HIS A 733 -29.21 28.06 -16.94
N THR A 734 -30.46 28.45 -16.69
CA THR A 734 -30.87 29.19 -15.49
C THR A 734 -30.93 28.32 -14.22
N THR A 735 -31.02 27.01 -14.38
CA THR A 735 -31.10 26.05 -13.27
C THR A 735 -29.71 25.73 -12.74
N VAL A 736 -29.44 26.09 -11.49
CA VAL A 736 -28.13 25.94 -10.84
C VAL A 736 -27.63 24.49 -10.87
N GLY A 737 -28.48 23.50 -10.58
CA GLY A 737 -28.12 22.08 -10.59
C GLY A 737 -27.68 21.58 -11.97
N ALA A 738 -28.43 21.95 -13.02
CA ALA A 738 -28.10 21.61 -14.40
C ALA A 738 -26.81 22.32 -14.86
N GLN A 739 -26.67 23.62 -14.56
CA GLN A 739 -25.48 24.39 -14.88
C GLN A 739 -24.23 23.81 -14.21
N ARG A 740 -24.30 23.50 -12.91
CA ARG A 740 -23.21 22.91 -12.13
C ARG A 740 -22.74 21.59 -12.73
N ASN A 741 -23.68 20.67 -12.99
CA ASN A 741 -23.36 19.35 -13.51
C ASN A 741 -22.85 19.42 -14.95
N ALA A 742 -23.38 20.32 -15.79
CA ALA A 742 -22.91 20.50 -17.16
C ALA A 742 -21.50 21.08 -17.25
N VAL A 743 -21.16 22.05 -16.37
CA VAL A 743 -19.80 22.58 -16.25
C VAL A 743 -18.83 21.46 -15.87
N TYR A 744 -19.16 20.70 -14.81
CA TYR A 744 -18.37 19.55 -14.39
C TYR A 744 -18.21 18.49 -15.50
N GLY A 745 -19.31 18.16 -16.19
CA GLY A 745 -19.36 17.23 -17.33
C GLY A 745 -18.40 17.58 -18.47
N ILE A 746 -18.32 18.86 -18.85
CA ILE A 746 -17.34 19.32 -19.84
C ILE A 746 -15.91 19.19 -19.31
N GLY A 747 -15.68 19.48 -18.02
CA GLY A 747 -14.38 19.30 -17.40
C GLY A 747 -13.88 17.87 -17.43
N ILE A 748 -14.70 16.91 -17.01
CA ILE A 748 -14.34 15.48 -17.04
C ILE A 748 -14.18 14.95 -18.47
N LEU A 749 -15.04 15.38 -19.41
CA LEU A 749 -14.86 15.03 -20.83
C LEU A 749 -13.55 15.58 -21.39
N ALA A 750 -13.16 16.80 -21.01
CA ALA A 750 -11.89 17.38 -21.45
C ALA A 750 -10.68 16.62 -20.89
N PHE A 751 -10.82 16.10 -19.67
CA PHE A 751 -9.75 15.36 -19.00
C PHE A 751 -9.54 13.99 -19.64
N TYR A 752 -10.62 13.24 -19.88
CA TYR A 752 -10.52 11.88 -20.42
C TYR A 752 -10.59 11.80 -21.95
N ASN A 753 -11.27 12.74 -22.62
CA ASN A 753 -11.49 12.76 -24.08
C ASN A 753 -11.05 14.11 -24.70
N PRO A 754 -9.79 14.54 -24.49
CA PRO A 754 -9.32 15.88 -24.86
C PRO A 754 -9.45 16.17 -26.37
N GLN A 755 -9.26 15.17 -27.22
CA GLN A 755 -9.32 15.32 -28.67
C GLN A 755 -10.72 15.71 -29.18
N GLU A 756 -11.77 15.26 -28.48
CA GLU A 756 -13.16 15.55 -28.82
C GLU A 756 -13.59 16.95 -28.34
N VAL A 757 -13.02 17.42 -27.22
CA VAL A 757 -13.34 18.74 -26.66
C VAL A 757 -12.56 19.86 -27.35
N LYS A 758 -11.32 19.59 -27.81
CA LYS A 758 -10.42 20.57 -28.43
C LYS A 758 -11.06 21.40 -29.57
N PRO A 759 -11.85 20.84 -30.50
CA PRO A 759 -12.53 21.62 -31.54
C PRO A 759 -13.51 22.69 -31.00
N HIS A 760 -14.00 22.52 -29.78
CA HIS A 760 -14.98 23.39 -29.13
C HIS A 760 -14.35 24.37 -28.13
N ILE A 761 -13.02 24.34 -27.97
CA ILE A 761 -12.34 24.99 -26.85
C ILE A 761 -12.60 26.49 -26.76
N THR A 762 -12.56 27.22 -27.87
CA THR A 762 -12.80 28.67 -27.88
C THR A 762 -14.20 29.02 -27.36
N LYS A 763 -15.22 28.22 -27.72
CA LYS A 763 -16.59 28.45 -27.26
C LYS A 763 -16.74 28.10 -25.78
N ILE A 764 -16.14 26.98 -25.35
CA ILE A 764 -16.15 26.56 -23.94
C ILE A 764 -15.47 27.60 -23.06
N MET A 765 -14.31 28.12 -23.47
CA MET A 765 -13.58 29.17 -22.76
C MET A 765 -14.38 30.47 -22.64
N ASN A 766 -15.11 30.87 -23.69
CA ASN A 766 -16.01 32.03 -23.63
C ASN A 766 -17.16 31.82 -22.63
N ILE A 767 -17.75 30.62 -22.58
CA ILE A 767 -18.80 30.29 -21.61
C ILE A 767 -18.24 30.28 -20.18
N LEU A 768 -17.07 29.65 -19.96
CA LEU A 768 -16.40 29.65 -18.66
C LEU A 768 -16.06 31.06 -18.18
N SER A 769 -15.67 31.96 -19.07
CA SER A 769 -15.47 33.37 -18.73
C SER A 769 -16.72 34.01 -18.17
N ILE A 770 -17.89 33.73 -18.77
CA ILE A 770 -19.17 34.25 -18.28
C ILE A 770 -19.50 33.64 -16.91
N VAL A 771 -19.36 32.32 -16.76
CA VAL A 771 -19.65 31.60 -15.50
C VAL A 771 -18.77 32.11 -14.35
N LEU A 772 -17.48 32.30 -14.61
CA LEU A 772 -16.55 32.85 -13.62
C LEU A 772 -16.79 34.35 -13.36
N ASP A 773 -17.29 35.13 -14.32
CA ASP A 773 -17.62 36.55 -14.15
C ASP A 773 -18.93 36.79 -13.39
N THR A 774 -19.88 35.83 -13.39
CA THR A 774 -21.15 35.89 -12.64
C THR A 774 -21.00 35.76 -11.11
N PHE A 775 -19.90 36.28 -10.53
CA PHE A 775 -19.61 36.31 -9.09
C PHE A 775 -20.85 36.67 -8.25
N GLY A 776 -21.55 35.65 -7.72
CA GLY A 776 -22.67 35.84 -6.81
C GLY A 776 -23.85 34.84 -6.84
N LEU A 777 -23.94 33.88 -7.78
CA LEU A 777 -25.16 33.05 -7.90
C LEU A 777 -25.08 31.66 -7.21
N ASP A 778 -23.97 30.92 -7.29
CA ASP A 778 -23.78 29.65 -6.52
C ASP A 778 -22.30 29.28 -6.39
N ALA A 779 -21.89 28.82 -5.20
CA ALA A 779 -20.50 28.47 -4.93
C ALA A 779 -20.05 27.14 -5.57
N ASN A 780 -20.94 26.15 -5.70
CA ASN A 780 -20.60 24.87 -6.33
C ASN A 780 -20.37 25.02 -7.83
N VAL A 781 -21.14 25.89 -8.49
CA VAL A 781 -20.94 26.20 -9.93
C VAL A 781 -19.57 26.83 -10.16
N LEU A 782 -19.16 27.76 -9.30
CA LEU A 782 -17.85 28.41 -9.39
C LEU A 782 -16.70 27.44 -9.11
N ASP A 783 -16.84 26.58 -8.11
CA ASP A 783 -15.84 25.57 -7.79
C ASP A 783 -15.65 24.59 -8.97
N ASN A 784 -16.74 24.12 -9.57
CA ASN A 784 -16.69 23.24 -10.74
C ASN A 784 -16.17 23.96 -11.98
N ALA A 785 -16.42 25.26 -12.14
CA ALA A 785 -15.87 26.06 -13.24
C ALA A 785 -14.33 26.22 -13.11
N CYS A 786 -13.84 26.45 -11.90
CA CYS A 786 -12.40 26.43 -11.60
C CYS A 786 -11.79 25.08 -11.94
N ALA A 787 -12.42 24.00 -11.49
CA ALA A 787 -11.95 22.64 -11.72
C ALA A 787 -11.96 22.25 -13.20
N THR A 788 -12.99 22.68 -13.93
CA THR A 788 -13.12 22.48 -15.38
C THR A 788 -12.01 23.21 -16.12
N PHE A 789 -11.77 24.49 -15.79
CA PHE A 789 -10.66 25.23 -16.39
C PHE A 789 -9.30 24.57 -16.10
N SER A 790 -9.08 24.12 -14.86
CA SER A 790 -7.87 23.38 -14.50
C SER A 790 -7.71 22.09 -15.31
N ARG A 791 -8.77 21.29 -15.48
CA ARG A 791 -8.75 20.07 -16.33
C ARG A 791 -8.41 20.39 -17.78
N LEU A 792 -8.98 21.44 -18.36
CA LEU A 792 -8.69 21.87 -19.74
C LEU A 792 -7.20 22.24 -19.93
N VAL A 793 -6.59 22.91 -18.94
CA VAL A 793 -5.16 23.24 -18.96
C VAL A 793 -4.27 22.01 -18.72
N ILE A 794 -4.65 21.15 -17.77
CA ILE A 794 -3.95 19.88 -17.51
C ILE A 794 -3.94 18.99 -18.75
N ALA A 795 -5.06 18.93 -19.46
CA ALA A 795 -5.21 18.18 -20.70
C ALA A 795 -4.50 18.81 -21.92
N GLU A 796 -3.88 19.98 -21.79
CA GLU A 796 -3.09 20.65 -22.84
C GLU A 796 -3.87 20.95 -24.13
N ILE A 797 -5.16 21.24 -24.00
CA ILE A 797 -6.04 21.58 -25.14
C ILE A 797 -6.36 23.06 -25.25
N VAL A 798 -5.88 23.89 -24.32
CA VAL A 798 -6.07 25.35 -24.29
C VAL A 798 -4.78 26.06 -24.71
N ASP A 799 -4.90 26.95 -25.69
CA ASP A 799 -3.77 27.79 -26.10
C ASP A 799 -3.41 28.83 -25.03
N PHE A 800 -2.13 29.17 -24.95
CA PHE A 800 -1.57 30.08 -23.94
C PHE A 800 -2.34 31.41 -23.80
N GLN A 801 -2.79 32.01 -24.91
CA GLN A 801 -3.52 33.28 -24.85
C GLN A 801 -4.88 33.14 -24.13
N LEU A 802 -5.60 32.03 -24.37
CA LEU A 802 -6.88 31.79 -23.69
C LEU A 802 -6.69 31.51 -22.20
N ILE A 803 -5.58 30.86 -21.83
CA ILE A 803 -5.19 30.69 -20.43
C ILE A 803 -4.96 32.07 -19.80
N LEU A 804 -4.16 32.92 -20.44
CA LEU A 804 -3.88 34.28 -19.95
C LEU A 804 -5.14 35.11 -19.75
N ASP A 805 -6.09 35.05 -20.67
CA ASP A 805 -7.32 35.85 -20.62
C ASP A 805 -8.25 35.43 -19.45
N LEU A 806 -8.28 34.14 -19.10
CA LEU A 806 -9.17 33.61 -18.06
C LEU A 806 -8.49 33.54 -16.68
N PHE A 807 -7.16 33.47 -16.63
CA PHE A 807 -6.37 33.27 -15.42
C PHE A 807 -6.71 34.24 -14.26
N PRO A 808 -6.89 35.56 -14.46
CA PRO A 808 -7.24 36.47 -13.38
C PRO A 808 -8.59 36.16 -12.71
N ARG A 809 -9.56 35.68 -13.50
CA ARG A 809 -10.90 35.30 -13.01
C ARG A 809 -10.84 34.02 -12.19
N PHE A 810 -10.08 33.05 -12.67
CA PHE A 810 -9.79 31.80 -11.97
C PHE A 810 -9.15 32.04 -10.59
N VAL A 811 -8.06 32.82 -10.55
CA VAL A 811 -7.38 33.14 -9.28
C VAL A 811 -8.32 33.87 -8.31
N LYS A 812 -9.17 34.77 -8.80
CA LYS A 812 -10.15 35.47 -7.97
C LYS A 812 -11.23 34.54 -7.40
N ALA A 813 -11.59 33.47 -8.11
CA ALA A 813 -12.58 32.49 -7.69
C ALA A 813 -12.06 31.54 -6.60
N LEU A 814 -10.74 31.34 -6.49
CA LEU A 814 -10.12 30.59 -5.40
C LEU A 814 -10.16 31.34 -4.05
N PRO A 815 -10.04 30.65 -2.90
CA PRO A 815 -10.07 29.19 -2.75
C PRO A 815 -11.49 28.64 -2.94
N LEU A 816 -11.60 27.32 -3.17
CA LEU A 816 -12.89 26.63 -3.29
C LEU A 816 -13.71 26.77 -2.01
N ARG A 817 -15.04 26.82 -2.13
CA ARG A 817 -15.94 27.16 -1.02
C ARG A 817 -16.95 26.08 -0.63
N SER A 818 -17.33 25.22 -1.57
CA SER A 818 -18.41 24.25 -1.40
C SER A 818 -18.02 22.86 -1.90
N ASP A 819 -17.51 22.73 -3.13
CA ASP A 819 -17.07 21.43 -3.65
C ASP A 819 -15.56 21.23 -3.47
N LEU A 820 -15.19 20.75 -2.28
CA LEU A 820 -13.79 20.49 -1.93
C LEU A 820 -13.24 19.20 -2.54
N LYS A 821 -14.06 18.37 -3.21
CA LYS A 821 -13.55 17.17 -3.92
C LYS A 821 -12.66 17.57 -5.09
N GLU A 822 -12.93 18.73 -5.66
CA GLU A 822 -12.23 19.33 -6.80
C GLU A 822 -10.95 20.11 -6.41
N PHE A 823 -10.55 20.04 -5.14
CA PHE A 823 -9.42 20.81 -4.63
C PHE A 823 -8.10 20.46 -5.32
N ASP A 824 -7.74 19.17 -5.35
CA ASP A 824 -6.45 18.74 -5.87
C ASP A 824 -6.30 19.09 -7.35
N ILE A 825 -7.37 18.93 -8.15
CA ILE A 825 -7.34 19.26 -9.58
C ILE A 825 -7.22 20.76 -9.81
N CYS A 826 -7.90 21.59 -9.01
CA CYS A 826 -7.83 23.05 -9.10
C CYS A 826 -6.40 23.54 -8.84
N TYR A 827 -5.79 23.07 -7.76
CA TYR A 827 -4.45 23.50 -7.35
C TYR A 827 -3.33 22.87 -8.19
N SER A 828 -3.55 21.69 -8.77
CA SER A 828 -2.67 21.11 -9.79
C SER A 828 -2.69 21.93 -11.09
N GLY A 829 -3.89 22.34 -11.53
CA GLY A 829 -4.05 23.22 -12.70
C GLY A 829 -3.41 24.58 -12.48
N LEU A 830 -3.57 25.17 -11.28
CA LEU A 830 -2.89 26.40 -10.89
C LEU A 830 -1.36 26.24 -11.01
N SER A 831 -0.78 25.15 -10.48
CA SER A 831 0.66 24.88 -10.60
C SER A 831 1.12 24.83 -12.06
N LYS A 832 0.39 24.10 -12.90
CA LYS A 832 0.71 24.00 -14.33
C LYS A 832 0.64 25.35 -15.03
N MET A 833 -0.38 26.18 -14.74
CA MET A 833 -0.46 27.55 -15.27
C MET A 833 0.73 28.41 -14.80
N MET A 834 1.11 28.30 -13.52
CA MET A 834 2.26 29.02 -12.96
C MET A 834 3.57 28.65 -13.67
N ASP A 835 3.74 27.38 -14.04
CA ASP A 835 4.89 26.90 -14.81
C ASP A 835 4.97 27.45 -16.24
N MET A 836 3.83 27.86 -16.81
CA MET A 836 3.73 28.40 -18.17
C MET A 836 4.02 29.91 -18.25
N PHE A 837 3.94 30.65 -17.13
CA PHE A 837 4.06 32.11 -17.15
C PHE A 837 5.49 32.61 -16.91
N VAL A 838 6.00 33.44 -17.82
CA VAL A 838 7.24 34.22 -17.62
C VAL A 838 6.96 35.46 -16.76
N LEU A 839 7.94 35.85 -15.93
CA LEU A 839 8.00 37.00 -14.98
C LEU A 839 7.16 38.25 -15.31
N GLU A 840 7.03 38.62 -16.58
CA GLU A 840 6.34 39.85 -17.02
C GLU A 840 4.80 39.78 -16.93
N HIS A 841 4.22 38.58 -16.76
CA HIS A 841 2.76 38.37 -16.66
C HIS A 841 2.27 38.31 -15.20
N TRP A 842 3.17 38.44 -14.24
CA TRP A 842 2.93 38.22 -12.80
C TRP A 842 2.53 39.48 -12.02
N ASN A 843 1.77 40.40 -12.62
CA ASN A 843 1.23 41.58 -11.92
C ASN A 843 0.23 41.23 -10.79
N SER A 844 -0.01 39.94 -10.53
CA SER A 844 -0.91 39.40 -9.49
C SER A 844 -0.25 38.30 -8.63
N ALA A 845 1.09 38.21 -8.59
CA ALA A 845 1.82 37.19 -7.82
C ALA A 845 1.43 37.16 -6.33
N SER A 846 1.24 38.34 -5.72
CA SER A 846 0.79 38.47 -4.33
C SER A 846 -0.61 37.90 -4.11
N LEU A 847 -1.52 38.07 -5.08
CA LEU A 847 -2.87 37.50 -5.02
C LEU A 847 -2.81 35.97 -5.14
N ILE A 848 -2.02 35.43 -6.07
CA ILE A 848 -1.84 33.98 -6.26
C ILE A 848 -1.30 33.35 -4.98
N PHE A 849 -0.26 33.95 -4.40
CA PHE A 849 0.32 33.48 -3.14
C PHE A 849 -0.70 33.50 -1.99
N SER A 850 -1.47 34.57 -1.86
CA SER A 850 -2.53 34.65 -0.84
C SER A 850 -3.60 33.57 -1.04
N LYS A 851 -3.95 33.22 -2.29
CA LYS A 851 -4.88 32.11 -2.58
C LYS A 851 -4.32 30.73 -2.28
N LEU A 852 -3.02 30.53 -2.48
CA LEU A 852 -2.32 29.30 -2.09
C LEU A 852 -2.32 29.14 -0.56
N VAL A 853 -2.01 30.20 0.19
CA VAL A 853 -2.02 30.15 1.66
C VAL A 853 -3.44 30.06 2.24
N GLN A 854 -4.43 30.73 1.64
CA GLN A 854 -5.83 30.53 2.00
C GLN A 854 -6.25 29.06 1.82
N GLY A 855 -5.74 28.36 0.80
CA GLY A 855 -5.96 26.92 0.63
C GLY A 855 -5.38 26.06 1.76
N LEU A 856 -4.15 26.37 2.22
CA LEU A 856 -3.50 25.68 3.34
C LEU A 856 -4.25 25.80 4.67
N THR A 857 -4.97 26.92 4.85
CA THR A 857 -5.70 27.22 6.09
C THR A 857 -7.13 26.68 6.13
N LEU A 858 -7.61 26.06 5.04
CA LEU A 858 -8.96 25.49 5.01
C LEU A 858 -9.06 24.24 5.92
N PRO A 859 -9.93 24.25 6.96
CA PRO A 859 -10.02 23.13 7.91
C PRO A 859 -10.57 21.84 7.31
N ALA A 860 -11.39 21.97 6.25
CA ALA A 860 -12.05 20.86 5.59
C ALA A 860 -11.17 20.18 4.51
N VAL A 861 -10.00 20.72 4.23
CA VAL A 861 -9.02 20.15 3.29
C VAL A 861 -8.09 19.21 4.07
N ASN A 862 -7.86 18.01 3.53
CA ASN A 862 -7.02 17.00 4.16
C ASN A 862 -5.52 17.35 4.05
N GLU A 863 -4.68 16.73 4.89
CA GLU A 863 -3.24 17.05 4.94
C GLU A 863 -2.48 16.70 3.65
N ASP A 864 -2.91 15.69 2.88
CA ASP A 864 -2.23 15.32 1.63
C ASP A 864 -2.46 16.39 0.54
N SER A 865 -3.70 16.90 0.45
CA SER A 865 -4.04 18.05 -0.39
C SER A 865 -3.30 19.34 0.02
N LYS A 866 -3.03 19.54 1.31
CA LYS A 866 -2.20 20.66 1.79
C LYS A 866 -0.72 20.46 1.42
N LYS A 867 -0.19 19.23 1.54
CA LYS A 867 1.16 18.90 1.08
C LYS A 867 1.35 19.14 -0.41
N LEU A 868 0.33 18.87 -1.23
CA LEU A 868 0.35 19.22 -2.65
C LEU A 868 0.59 20.72 -2.86
N ILE A 869 -0.09 21.58 -2.11
CA ILE A 869 0.15 23.04 -2.18
C ILE A 869 1.58 23.38 -1.74
N VAL A 870 2.07 22.81 -0.65
CA VAL A 870 3.45 23.04 -0.18
C VAL A 870 4.47 22.63 -1.25
N LYS A 871 4.27 21.45 -1.87
CA LYS A 871 5.10 20.95 -2.96
C LYS A 871 5.08 21.89 -4.16
N ASN A 872 3.91 22.38 -4.55
CA ASN A 872 3.77 23.32 -5.68
C ASN A 872 4.48 24.66 -5.38
N ILE A 873 4.39 25.15 -4.15
CA ILE A 873 5.09 26.37 -3.71
C ILE A 873 6.61 26.16 -3.72
N GLN A 874 7.10 25.01 -3.23
CA GLN A 874 8.52 24.65 -3.25
C GLN A 874 9.04 24.53 -4.68
N HIS A 875 8.33 23.81 -5.53
CA HIS A 875 8.67 23.67 -6.95
C HIS A 875 8.77 25.04 -7.64
N PHE A 876 7.81 25.93 -7.39
CA PHE A 876 7.84 27.28 -7.93
C PHE A 876 9.04 28.09 -7.41
N LYS A 877 9.36 27.99 -6.11
CA LYS A 877 10.53 28.65 -5.51
C LYS A 877 11.84 28.17 -6.15
N GLU A 878 11.99 26.88 -6.38
CA GLU A 878 13.18 26.29 -7.00
C GLU A 878 13.34 26.73 -8.45
N LYS A 879 12.24 26.74 -9.21
CA LYS A 879 12.25 27.06 -10.64
C LYS A 879 12.35 28.56 -10.91
N HIS A 880 11.79 29.39 -10.03
CA HIS A 880 11.69 30.84 -10.21
C HIS A 880 12.08 31.63 -8.93
N PRO A 881 13.33 31.49 -8.44
CA PRO A 881 13.74 32.06 -7.15
C PRO A 881 13.64 33.58 -7.09
N VAL A 882 14.02 34.29 -8.17
CA VAL A 882 13.95 35.76 -8.24
C VAL A 882 12.50 36.25 -8.23
N SER A 883 11.60 35.55 -8.93
CA SER A 883 10.16 35.86 -8.96
C SER A 883 9.52 35.63 -7.59
N PHE A 884 9.91 34.54 -6.92
CA PHE A 884 9.45 34.20 -5.60
C PHE A 884 9.91 35.23 -4.56
N GLU A 885 11.17 35.66 -4.61
CA GLU A 885 11.70 36.72 -3.75
C GLU A 885 11.02 38.08 -4.02
N LYS A 886 10.82 38.43 -5.29
CA LYS A 886 10.10 39.66 -5.66
C LYS A 886 8.64 39.65 -5.22
N MET A 887 7.95 38.52 -5.35
CA MET A 887 6.58 38.33 -4.88
C MET A 887 6.46 38.51 -3.35
N ILE A 888 7.46 38.00 -2.61
CA ILE A 888 7.56 38.23 -1.16
C ILE A 888 7.81 39.73 -0.87
N PHE A 889 8.71 40.36 -1.61
CA PHE A 889 9.10 41.76 -1.41
C PHE A 889 7.98 42.76 -1.76
N ASP A 890 7.30 42.59 -2.90
CA ASP A 890 6.23 43.47 -3.39
C ASP A 890 4.95 43.39 -2.54
N SER A 891 4.83 42.39 -1.66
CA SER A 891 3.68 42.19 -0.79
C SER A 891 3.58 43.15 0.42
N ASN A 892 4.55 44.06 0.60
CA ASN A 892 4.53 45.21 1.52
C ASN A 892 3.80 44.95 2.87
N GLY A 893 4.19 43.89 3.58
CA GLY A 893 3.74 43.61 4.95
C GLY A 893 2.32 43.04 5.13
N CYS A 894 1.54 42.84 4.06
CA CYS A 894 0.19 42.27 4.16
C CYS A 894 0.13 40.74 4.27
N LEU A 895 1.25 40.02 4.06
CA LEU A 895 1.31 38.55 4.06
C LEU A 895 2.12 37.97 5.25
N LEU A 896 2.46 38.78 6.26
CA LEU A 896 3.36 38.35 7.34
C LEU A 896 2.81 37.15 8.14
N GLU A 897 1.49 37.06 8.27
CA GLU A 897 0.78 35.96 8.94
C GLU A 897 0.66 34.74 8.03
N GLU A 898 0.38 34.95 6.75
CA GLU A 898 0.38 33.90 5.72
C GLU A 898 1.77 33.25 5.54
N MET A 899 2.85 34.03 5.62
CA MET A 899 4.23 33.52 5.58
C MET A 899 4.61 32.74 6.83
N LYS A 900 4.08 33.10 8.01
CA LYS A 900 4.26 32.31 9.23
C LYS A 900 3.60 30.94 9.09
N ILE A 901 2.36 30.91 8.59
CA ILE A 901 1.61 29.68 8.33
C ILE A 901 2.37 28.80 7.35
N LEU A 902 2.85 29.36 6.23
CA LEU A 902 3.62 28.60 5.24
C LEU A 902 4.94 28.05 5.83
N MET A 903 5.67 28.85 6.62
CA MET A 903 6.91 28.39 7.27
C MET A 903 6.67 27.33 8.34
N GLU A 904 5.52 27.35 9.00
CA GLU A 904 5.11 26.31 9.95
C GLU A 904 4.80 24.99 9.23
N PHE A 905 4.06 25.05 8.11
CA PHE A 905 3.78 23.88 7.26
C PHE A 905 5.03 23.33 6.54
N MET A 906 6.00 24.17 6.15
CA MET A 906 7.26 23.69 5.55
C MET A 906 8.23 23.06 6.57
N LYS A 907 8.03 23.29 7.87
CA LYS A 907 8.84 22.71 8.95
C LYS A 907 8.29 21.37 9.46
N GLN A 908 6.97 21.17 9.34
CA GLN A 908 6.28 19.92 9.63
C GLN A 908 6.45 18.94 8.48
#